data_AF-A0A8C9ZJS6-F1
#
_entry.id   AF-A0A8C9ZJS6-F1
#
_cell.length_a   1.000
_cell.length_b   1.000
_cell.length_c   1.000
_cell.angle_alpha   90.00
_cell.angle_beta   90.00
_cell.angle_gamma   90.00
#
_symmetry.space_group_name_H-M   'P 1'
#
loop_
_entity.id
_entity.type
_entity.pdbx_description
1 polymer ?
#
loop_
_entity_poly.entity_id
_entity_poly.type
_entity_poly.pdbx_seq_one_letter_code
_entity_poly.pdbx_strand_id
1 'polypeptide(L)'
;LSPLFCRKVMSAPNLLRVGTAENIFVECQDCTGENIQVVINVMNHPTKSTRLAFTSVTLTSARNFQELGQITIPAGSFSKDPTMKQYVYLQAQFPDYLLEKVVLVSFQSGYIFIQTDKTLYTPNSKGEFNTELHNCKGSYTPGQLDRPLDSLESPGLWKVVAKFQSNPQQSYSAEFEVKEYVLPSFEVKLTSESSFFYVDSQDFTVDIKATYLFGQEVDGTAYVVFGVMQDNDKKSFPASLQRVQIEEGIGEVTLKREHITQTYPNISELVGSSIYVAVSVLTESGGEMVEAELRNIQIVTSPYTITFKKTPTFFKPGMSFDVTVEVVNPDGTPAERVTVVIEPGQVDGTTVANGMVKLSVNTEAMEQRLTITARTKDDRISNERQASATMVALPYTTPSNKYIHIGKGHNNIRLGKKRWWHWQSMHHILSRGQLVKNGRYRNTGQVLISLNVLITKNMLPSFRIVAYYHTNGNEVVSDSVWVDVKDSCMGSLRLEPLTSAPSYEPRGLFGLKVTGDPGAVVGLVAVDKGVYVLNNKHRLTQKKVWDTVEKYDTGCTPGGGKDGMGVFYDAGLLFESNMASGTPYRQELKCPAPSRRKRAATIMDVTTMSQYEDQLQRDCCLDGMRNTPLSYTCEMRAEYINDGALCAAAFLHCCKEMETQRAERKEDSLILAREEDDSYLDSNEIGSRTNFPESWLWSDVPLPAYTNNTLFTFTVNTFFYSITTWQFTGISLSRTHGICVGEPLEVIVRKAFFIDLRLPHSAVRGEQLEIKAILHNYTPNPVTVRVDLSEEEHVCSSASKRRRYRQEVKMGAQTTRAVPFIIIPMKEGKYNIEIKAAVRDSSLNDGIIKKLLVVPEGVLVKFPQIIILDPTTNGVGEFTHEMPHYVVIIEQVSALVENAISGNSMGTLIVQPSGCGEQNIAGMTLPVIAATYLDKTNQWETVGFQKRNEALQHIKTGYQNELVFRKNDGSFAVWKDRRSSTWLTAYVAKVFAMANNLVAVQNEHICEAIKFLILRAQQPHGLFREVGTVIHGEMIVGADSDASMTAFCLIAMQESRTQCAASVNSLPGSIDKAVNYLERRLPNLSNPYAVAMTSYALANENKLNKEILYKISTIDLSSVIKAFEEARPVVRWFNTQQMVHGGFGSTQATIMVYQAIAEYWTSAKEPEYDLNVDILLPGRSQPDKFNFNRDNHYATRTTKVRNTQTHKQTHSGSLISSFLMFSIPRT
;
A
#
# COMPACT_ATOMS: atom_id res chain seq x y z
N LEU A 1 31.46 44.43 43.19
CA LEU A 1 30.63 44.72 41.98
C LEU A 1 29.18 44.45 42.36
N SER A 2 28.23 45.28 41.92
CA SER A 2 26.80 45.13 42.22
C SER A 2 26.14 44.07 41.32
N PRO A 3 25.10 43.35 41.80
CA PRO A 3 24.43 42.28 41.03
C PRO A 3 23.79 42.76 39.71
N LEU A 4 23.55 44.06 39.58
CA LEU A 4 23.01 44.73 38.38
C LEU A 4 23.82 44.55 37.08
N PHE A 5 25.09 44.13 37.16
CA PHE A 5 25.94 43.91 35.96
C PHE A 5 26.05 42.44 35.51
N CYS A 6 25.31 41.54 36.14
CA CYS A 6 25.29 40.11 35.81
C CYS A 6 24.64 39.81 34.46
N ARG A 7 25.32 39.01 33.62
CA ARG A 7 24.81 38.56 32.32
C ARG A 7 23.90 37.35 32.50
N LYS A 8 22.69 37.43 31.98
CA LYS A 8 21.68 36.36 32.04
C LYS A 8 21.44 35.82 30.64
N VAL A 9 21.36 34.51 30.51
CA VAL A 9 21.15 33.81 29.24
C VAL A 9 20.07 32.74 29.41
N MET A 10 19.19 32.64 28.41
CA MET A 10 18.26 31.54 28.21
C MET A 10 18.46 30.98 26.80
N SER A 11 18.56 29.66 26.67
CA SER A 11 18.61 28.98 25.36
C SER A 11 17.78 27.70 25.38
N ALA A 12 17.05 27.45 24.31
CA ALA A 12 16.08 26.35 24.18
C ALA A 12 15.98 25.91 22.72
N PRO A 13 15.37 24.75 22.39
CA PRO A 13 14.96 24.46 21.02
C PRO A 13 14.06 25.58 20.46
N ASN A 14 14.26 25.99 19.21
CA ASN A 14 13.40 27.01 18.55
C ASN A 14 12.04 26.48 18.09
N LEU A 15 11.77 25.21 18.38
CA LEU A 15 10.50 24.50 18.20
C LEU A 15 10.29 23.60 19.43
N LEU A 16 9.29 23.90 20.26
CA LEU A 16 8.99 23.08 21.45
C LEU A 16 7.94 22.02 21.10
N ARG A 17 8.24 20.76 21.41
CA ARG A 17 7.32 19.63 21.19
C ARG A 17 6.35 19.48 22.36
N VAL A 18 5.14 18.99 22.07
CA VAL A 18 4.05 18.83 23.05
C VAL A 18 4.03 17.40 23.59
N GLY A 19 3.88 17.26 24.90
CA GLY A 19 3.85 15.97 25.59
C GLY A 19 5.23 15.29 25.75
N THR A 20 6.27 15.81 25.10
CA THR A 20 7.68 15.43 25.27
C THR A 20 8.32 16.25 26.40
N ALA A 21 9.44 15.76 26.92
CA ALA A 21 10.28 16.51 27.84
C ALA A 21 11.37 17.25 27.06
N GLU A 22 11.41 18.58 27.17
CA GLU A 22 12.39 19.46 26.52
C GLU A 22 13.35 20.07 27.55
N ASN A 23 14.63 20.18 27.18
CA ASN A 23 15.67 20.73 28.03
C ASN A 23 15.93 22.21 27.68
N ILE A 24 15.81 23.09 28.67
CA ILE A 24 16.04 24.52 28.55
C ILE A 24 17.28 24.89 29.36
N PHE A 25 18.24 25.54 28.71
CA PHE A 25 19.47 26.02 29.32
C PHE A 25 19.29 27.42 29.90
N VAL A 26 19.75 27.61 31.13
CA VAL A 26 19.84 28.93 31.78
C VAL A 26 21.21 29.13 32.42
N GLU A 27 21.74 30.34 32.30
CA GLU A 27 23.04 30.73 32.84
C GLU A 27 23.03 32.15 33.44
N CYS A 28 23.78 32.30 34.54
CA CYS A 28 24.17 33.57 35.11
C CYS A 28 25.70 33.74 34.92
N GLN A 29 26.11 34.42 33.84
CA GLN A 29 27.50 34.71 33.55
C GLN A 29 28.01 35.89 34.40
N ASP A 30 29.24 35.74 34.89
CA ASP A 30 30.02 36.70 35.70
C ASP A 30 29.36 37.06 37.05
N CYS A 31 28.43 36.21 37.49
CA CYS A 31 27.75 36.27 38.78
C CYS A 31 28.64 35.74 39.91
N THR A 32 28.71 36.47 41.03
CA THR A 32 29.48 36.12 42.22
C THR A 32 28.64 36.32 43.48
N GLY A 33 28.36 35.25 44.22
CA GLY A 33 27.54 35.30 45.42
C GLY A 33 26.87 33.97 45.74
N GLU A 34 25.70 34.04 46.36
CA GLU A 34 24.88 32.90 46.78
C GLU A 34 24.21 32.17 45.60
N ASN A 35 23.53 31.07 45.90
CA ASN A 35 22.83 30.25 44.90
C ASN A 35 21.63 30.99 44.31
N ILE A 36 21.54 31.07 42.98
CA ILE A 36 20.49 31.83 42.28
C ILE A 36 19.40 30.86 41.81
N GLN A 37 18.22 30.93 42.41
CA GLN A 37 17.05 30.17 41.93
C GLN A 37 16.46 30.86 40.69
N VAL A 38 16.19 30.06 39.65
CA VAL A 38 15.56 30.49 38.39
C VAL A 38 14.31 29.66 38.16
N VAL A 39 13.18 30.32 37.91
CA VAL A 39 11.90 29.66 37.60
C VAL A 39 11.63 29.79 36.11
N ILE A 40 11.53 28.65 35.42
CA ILE A 40 11.25 28.57 33.99
C ILE A 40 9.75 28.29 33.84
N ASN A 41 9.02 29.20 33.19
CA ASN A 41 7.58 29.10 32.96
C ASN A 41 7.29 29.01 31.45
N VAL A 42 6.22 28.29 31.08
CA VAL A 42 5.62 28.34 29.74
C VAL A 42 4.22 28.89 29.87
N MET A 43 3.96 30.02 29.23
CA MET A 43 2.69 30.75 29.25
C MET A 43 1.97 30.66 27.90
N ASN A 44 0.64 30.72 27.91
CA ASN A 44 -0.15 30.63 26.69
C ASN A 44 0.01 31.86 25.77
N HIS A 45 0.01 31.65 24.46
CA HIS A 45 -0.03 32.72 23.46
C HIS A 45 -1.48 32.94 22.96
N PRO A 46 -1.92 34.19 22.70
CA PRO A 46 -1.20 35.45 22.87
C PRO A 46 -1.33 36.08 24.27
N THR A 47 -2.28 35.63 25.10
CA THR A 47 -2.76 36.42 26.26
C THR A 47 -1.88 36.35 27.52
N LYS A 48 -0.95 35.39 27.63
CA LYS A 48 -0.12 35.14 28.84
C LYS A 48 -0.91 34.89 30.14
N SER A 49 -2.22 34.68 30.05
CA SER A 49 -3.13 34.59 31.20
C SER A 49 -3.11 33.22 31.89
N THR A 50 -2.59 32.18 31.25
CA THR A 50 -2.46 30.84 31.84
C THR A 50 -1.04 30.29 31.73
N ARG A 51 -0.57 29.70 32.85
CA ARG A 51 0.71 28.99 32.92
C ARG A 51 0.50 27.52 32.60
N LEU A 52 1.03 27.09 31.46
CA LEU A 52 0.85 25.73 30.91
C LEU A 52 1.79 24.71 31.55
N ALA A 53 3.02 25.13 31.86
CA ALA A 53 4.02 24.31 32.55
C ALA A 53 5.01 25.21 33.30
N PHE A 54 5.71 24.66 34.29
CA PHE A 54 6.85 25.31 34.92
C PHE A 54 7.85 24.28 35.47
N THR A 55 9.08 24.74 35.69
CA THR A 55 10.14 24.02 36.41
C THR A 55 11.03 25.03 37.14
N SER A 56 11.83 24.61 38.11
CA SER A 56 12.77 25.49 38.81
C SER A 56 14.14 24.84 38.97
N VAL A 57 15.18 25.64 38.78
CA VAL A 57 16.58 25.21 38.86
C VAL A 57 17.39 26.18 39.70
N THR A 58 18.45 25.69 40.33
CA THR A 58 19.29 26.47 41.24
C THR A 58 20.70 26.56 40.69
N LEU A 59 21.06 27.75 40.20
CA LEU A 59 22.39 28.03 39.68
C LEU A 59 23.38 28.14 40.83
N THR A 60 24.37 27.25 40.88
CA THR A 60 25.37 27.16 41.95
C THR A 60 26.77 27.48 41.43
N SER A 61 27.63 28.02 42.30
CA SER A 61 29.03 28.29 41.98
C SER A 61 29.80 27.04 41.54
N ALA A 62 29.52 25.89 42.17
CA ALA A 62 30.07 24.58 41.81
C ALA A 62 29.74 24.14 40.37
N ARG A 63 28.58 24.55 39.83
CA ARG A 63 28.17 24.31 38.44
C ARG A 63 28.47 25.52 37.51
N ASN A 64 29.36 26.43 37.91
CA ASN A 64 29.68 27.68 37.20
C ASN A 64 28.44 28.55 36.89
N PHE A 65 27.37 28.45 37.70
CA PHE A 65 26.07 29.10 37.48
C PHE A 65 25.41 28.75 36.12
N GLN A 66 25.59 27.52 35.65
CA GLN A 66 24.90 26.93 34.50
C GLN A 66 24.00 25.76 34.94
N GLU A 67 22.80 25.62 34.38
CA GLU A 67 21.93 24.45 34.62
C GLU A 67 20.96 24.18 33.45
N LEU A 68 20.48 22.93 33.34
CA LEU A 68 19.41 22.54 32.41
C LEU A 68 18.10 22.28 33.18
N GLY A 69 17.07 23.09 32.91
CA GLY A 69 15.72 22.85 33.39
C GLY A 69 14.91 22.02 32.39
N GLN A 70 14.42 20.86 32.81
CA GLN A 70 13.55 20.03 32.00
C GLN A 70 12.08 20.43 32.20
N ILE A 71 11.32 20.58 31.10
CA ILE A 71 9.90 20.95 31.10
C ILE A 71 9.09 20.06 30.15
N THR A 72 7.79 19.90 30.40
CA THR A 72 6.89 19.12 29.54
C THR A 72 5.60 19.90 29.32
N ILE A 73 5.27 20.21 28.07
CA ILE A 73 4.08 21.00 27.73
C ILE A 73 2.85 20.08 27.62
N PRO A 74 1.73 20.34 28.32
CA PRO A 74 0.53 19.50 28.27
C PRO A 74 -0.25 19.70 26.97
N ALA A 75 -0.74 18.59 26.39
CA ALA A 75 -1.44 18.61 25.09
C ALA A 75 -2.88 19.15 25.15
N GLY A 76 -3.55 19.09 26.30
CA GLY A 76 -4.97 19.43 26.42
C GLY A 76 -5.31 20.92 26.27
N SER A 77 -4.31 21.80 26.23
CA SER A 77 -4.48 23.27 26.20
C SER A 77 -4.37 23.89 24.81
N PHE A 78 -4.36 23.08 23.75
CA PHE A 78 -4.08 23.51 22.38
C PHE A 78 -5.16 23.05 21.38
N SER A 79 -5.30 23.78 20.27
CA SER A 79 -6.20 23.42 19.17
C SER A 79 -5.68 22.19 18.41
N LYS A 80 -6.61 21.34 17.96
CA LYS A 80 -6.32 20.11 17.18
C LYS A 80 -6.28 20.35 15.67
N ASP A 81 -6.54 21.57 15.20
CA ASP A 81 -6.50 21.95 13.78
C ASP A 81 -5.07 21.83 13.19
N PRO A 82 -4.84 21.00 12.15
CA PRO A 82 -3.52 20.83 11.54
C PRO A 82 -3.04 22.03 10.70
N THR A 83 -3.94 22.95 10.34
CA THR A 83 -3.60 24.17 9.58
C THR A 83 -3.14 25.30 10.50
N MET A 84 -3.53 25.26 11.78
CA MET A 84 -3.30 26.33 12.75
C MET A 84 -1.91 26.23 13.40
N LYS A 85 -0.97 27.06 12.96
CA LYS A 85 0.33 27.30 13.63
C LYS A 85 0.07 27.87 15.03
N GLN A 86 0.63 27.22 16.06
CA GLN A 86 0.41 27.57 17.48
C GLN A 86 1.73 27.87 18.20
N TYR A 87 1.67 28.74 19.21
CA TYR A 87 2.83 29.33 19.87
C TYR A 87 2.69 29.31 21.39
N VAL A 88 3.80 29.47 22.10
CA VAL A 88 3.85 29.75 23.55
C VAL A 88 4.85 30.88 23.84
N TYR A 89 4.69 31.53 24.99
CA TYR A 89 5.78 32.32 25.58
C TYR A 89 6.59 31.43 26.51
N LEU A 90 7.88 31.28 26.22
CA LEU A 90 8.85 30.71 27.15
C LEU A 90 9.46 31.84 27.98
N GLN A 91 9.51 31.64 29.30
CA GLN A 91 9.99 32.61 30.28
C GLN A 91 11.03 31.99 31.21
N ALA A 92 12.09 32.73 31.54
CA ALA A 92 13.03 32.40 32.61
C ALA A 92 13.12 33.59 33.59
N GLN A 93 12.51 33.41 34.77
CA GLN A 93 12.48 34.38 35.85
C GLN A 93 13.69 34.18 36.77
N PHE A 94 14.62 35.12 36.72
CA PHE A 94 15.67 35.30 37.72
C PHE A 94 15.14 36.22 38.84
N PRO A 95 15.79 36.31 40.02
CA PRO A 95 15.31 37.16 41.13
C PRO A 95 15.19 38.65 40.79
N ASP A 96 15.99 39.14 39.84
CA ASP A 96 16.13 40.54 39.46
C ASP A 96 15.84 40.84 37.98
N TYR A 97 15.48 39.83 37.17
CA TYR A 97 15.17 40.01 35.74
C TYR A 97 14.33 38.86 35.16
N LEU A 98 13.51 39.16 34.15
CA LEU A 98 12.73 38.17 33.39
C LEU A 98 13.22 38.13 31.94
N LEU A 99 13.68 36.97 31.47
CA LEU A 99 13.85 36.71 30.04
C LEU A 99 12.57 36.10 29.48
N GLU A 100 12.11 36.54 28.31
CA GLU A 100 10.90 36.03 27.65
C GLU A 100 11.10 35.92 26.14
N LYS A 101 10.56 34.88 25.51
CA LYS A 101 10.51 34.76 24.05
C LYS A 101 9.30 33.95 23.55
N VAL A 102 8.80 34.30 22.36
CA VAL A 102 7.79 33.49 21.65
C VAL A 102 8.47 32.30 20.98
N VAL A 103 7.88 31.10 21.10
CA VAL A 103 8.38 29.86 20.49
C VAL A 103 7.24 29.13 19.77
N LEU A 104 7.54 28.56 18.59
CA LEU A 104 6.61 27.75 17.81
C LEU A 104 6.44 26.37 18.48
N VAL A 105 5.22 25.83 18.41
CA VAL A 105 4.84 24.56 19.03
C VAL A 105 4.68 23.47 17.97
N SER A 106 5.12 22.25 18.28
CA SER A 106 4.92 21.05 17.45
C SER A 106 4.20 19.95 18.22
N PHE A 107 3.16 19.37 17.64
CA PHE A 107 2.41 18.27 18.25
C PHE A 107 3.09 16.88 18.11
N GLN A 108 4.32 16.84 17.59
CA GLN A 108 5.07 15.59 17.41
C GLN A 108 5.52 15.01 18.76
N SER A 109 4.88 13.92 19.18
CA SER A 109 5.09 13.24 20.47
C SER A 109 5.78 11.88 20.38
N GLY A 110 6.17 11.42 19.18
CA GLY A 110 6.71 10.08 18.96
C GLY A 110 6.84 9.70 17.49
N TYR A 111 7.04 8.40 17.25
CA TYR A 111 7.14 7.77 15.93
C TYR A 111 6.26 6.51 15.87
N ILE A 112 5.79 6.15 14.67
CA ILE A 112 5.19 4.85 14.40
C ILE A 112 5.94 4.23 13.21
N PHE A 113 6.40 3.00 13.38
CA PHE A 113 6.90 2.18 12.27
C PHE A 113 5.91 1.02 12.07
N ILE A 114 5.66 0.68 10.80
CA ILE A 114 4.70 -0.36 10.42
C ILE A 114 5.51 -1.45 9.72
N GLN A 115 5.43 -2.67 10.23
CA GLN A 115 5.99 -3.86 9.61
C GLN A 115 4.85 -4.73 9.10
N THR A 116 4.97 -5.16 7.84
CA THR A 116 4.21 -6.26 7.25
C THR A 116 5.03 -7.55 7.31
N ASP A 117 4.39 -8.71 7.38
CA ASP A 117 5.12 -10.00 7.33
C ASP A 117 5.88 -10.17 6.01
N LYS A 118 5.32 -9.66 4.91
CA LYS A 118 5.93 -9.64 3.58
C LYS A 118 5.56 -8.38 2.79
N THR A 119 6.15 -8.22 1.61
CA THR A 119 5.99 -7.04 0.74
C THR A 119 4.94 -7.24 -0.36
N LEU A 120 4.52 -8.48 -0.59
CA LEU A 120 3.70 -8.92 -1.72
C LEU A 120 2.68 -9.98 -1.25
N TYR A 121 1.41 -9.86 -1.66
CA TYR A 121 0.31 -10.72 -1.22
C TYR A 121 -0.54 -11.21 -2.39
N THR A 122 -1.07 -12.44 -2.30
CA THR A 122 -2.12 -12.94 -3.19
C THR A 122 -3.51 -12.61 -2.63
N PRO A 123 -4.57 -12.48 -3.46
CA PRO A 123 -5.93 -12.13 -3.01
C PRO A 123 -6.57 -13.10 -2.01
N ASN A 124 -6.02 -14.32 -1.85
CA ASN A 124 -6.51 -15.32 -0.89
C ASN A 124 -5.60 -15.47 0.35
N SER A 125 -4.60 -14.60 0.51
CA SER A 125 -3.66 -14.65 1.64
C SER A 125 -4.07 -13.69 2.78
N LYS A 126 -3.73 -14.04 4.02
CA LYS A 126 -3.89 -13.11 5.15
C LYS A 126 -2.72 -12.12 5.16
N GLY A 127 -3.01 -10.87 5.51
CA GLY A 127 -2.00 -9.87 5.87
C GLY A 127 -1.85 -9.79 7.38
N GLU A 128 -0.63 -10.01 7.87
CA GLU A 128 -0.27 -9.87 9.28
C GLU A 128 0.51 -8.56 9.44
N PHE A 129 -0.02 -7.65 10.28
CA PHE A 129 0.46 -6.29 10.44
C PHE A 129 0.85 -6.01 11.90
N ASN A 130 2.11 -5.59 12.12
CA ASN A 130 2.57 -5.11 13.43
C ASN A 130 2.87 -3.60 13.36
N THR A 131 2.31 -2.84 14.30
CA THR A 131 2.63 -1.42 14.49
C THR A 131 3.52 -1.22 15.72
N GLU A 132 4.79 -0.88 15.50
CA GLU A 132 5.69 -0.50 16.59
C GLU A 132 5.48 0.98 16.98
N LEU A 133 5.10 1.20 18.24
CA LEU A 133 4.75 2.51 18.77
C LEU A 133 5.85 3.04 19.70
N HIS A 134 6.50 4.15 19.33
CA HIS A 134 7.51 4.79 20.18
C HIS A 134 7.04 6.17 20.66
N ASN A 135 6.69 6.26 21.94
CA ASN A 135 6.10 7.43 22.59
C ASN A 135 6.98 7.90 23.76
N CYS A 136 7.23 9.20 23.88
CA CYS A 136 8.10 9.80 24.91
C CYS A 136 7.66 9.57 26.38
N LYS A 137 6.51 8.92 26.63
CA LYS A 137 6.08 8.48 27.97
C LYS A 137 6.24 6.98 28.25
N GLY A 138 6.86 6.20 27.36
CA GLY A 138 7.25 4.80 27.62
C GLY A 138 6.10 3.81 27.86
N SER A 139 4.86 4.18 27.50
CA SER A 139 3.70 3.28 27.55
C SER A 139 3.74 2.29 26.37
N TYR A 140 3.33 1.05 26.62
CA TYR A 140 3.57 -0.11 25.76
C TYR A 140 2.24 -0.78 25.39
N THR A 141 1.98 -0.88 24.08
CA THR A 141 0.93 -1.72 23.48
C THR A 141 1.40 -2.15 22.08
N PRO A 142 1.87 -3.39 21.89
CA PRO A 142 1.94 -4.00 20.57
C PRO A 142 0.52 -4.06 20.01
N GLY A 143 0.35 -3.62 18.77
CA GLY A 143 -0.87 -3.81 18.00
C GLY A 143 -0.59 -4.78 16.88
N GLN A 144 -0.91 -6.05 17.07
CA GLN A 144 -1.08 -7.01 15.98
C GLN A 144 -2.48 -6.79 15.41
N LEU A 145 -2.57 -6.61 14.10
CA LEU A 145 -3.82 -6.51 13.36
C LEU A 145 -3.79 -7.54 12.24
N ASP A 146 -4.54 -8.62 12.41
CA ASP A 146 -4.74 -9.62 11.36
C ASP A 146 -5.88 -9.14 10.44
N ARG A 147 -5.59 -8.94 9.15
CA ARG A 147 -6.64 -8.68 8.15
C ARG A 147 -6.59 -9.75 7.06
N PRO A 148 -7.64 -10.58 6.89
CA PRO A 148 -7.74 -11.37 5.66
C PRO A 148 -7.88 -10.41 4.47
N LEU A 149 -7.06 -10.60 3.43
CA LEU A 149 -7.44 -10.13 2.11
C LEU A 149 -8.46 -11.14 1.58
N ASP A 150 -9.54 -10.63 1.00
CA ASP A 150 -10.60 -11.44 0.41
C ASP A 150 -10.41 -11.58 -1.09
N SER A 151 -10.93 -12.68 -1.64
CA SER A 151 -10.66 -13.20 -3.00
C SER A 151 -10.88 -12.25 -4.20
N LEU A 152 -11.41 -11.04 -3.99
CA LEU A 152 -11.61 -10.00 -5.02
C LEU A 152 -11.05 -8.61 -4.62
N GLU A 153 -10.14 -8.52 -3.64
CA GLU A 153 -9.43 -7.25 -3.39
C GLU A 153 -8.58 -6.84 -4.60
N SER A 154 -8.66 -5.56 -5.00
CA SER A 154 -8.08 -5.09 -6.25
C SER A 154 -6.54 -5.20 -6.27
N PRO A 155 -5.95 -5.80 -7.33
CA PRO A 155 -4.50 -5.87 -7.45
C PRO A 155 -3.88 -4.47 -7.67
N GLY A 156 -2.73 -4.22 -7.06
CA GLY A 156 -2.06 -2.92 -7.09
C GLY A 156 -1.21 -2.62 -5.85
N LEU A 157 -0.83 -1.35 -5.70
CA LEU A 157 -0.05 -0.87 -4.54
C LEU A 157 -0.99 -0.36 -3.44
N TRP A 158 -1.03 -1.09 -2.33
CA TRP A 158 -1.80 -0.79 -1.13
C TRP A 158 -0.97 0.00 -0.10
N LYS A 159 -1.65 0.70 0.81
CA LYS A 159 -1.02 1.62 1.77
C LYS A 159 -1.68 1.60 3.14
N VAL A 160 -0.95 1.09 4.14
CA VAL A 160 -1.34 1.16 5.55
C VAL A 160 -1.05 2.58 6.07
N VAL A 161 -1.99 3.20 6.77
CA VAL A 161 -1.79 4.54 7.37
C VAL A 161 -2.14 4.54 8.86
N ALA A 162 -1.14 4.66 9.71
CA ALA A 162 -1.28 4.78 11.16
C ALA A 162 -1.24 6.24 11.62
N LYS A 163 -2.02 6.57 12.66
CA LYS A 163 -2.08 7.90 13.31
C LYS A 163 -2.19 7.73 14.82
N PHE A 164 -1.60 8.64 15.59
CA PHE A 164 -1.83 8.67 17.04
C PHE A 164 -3.24 9.20 17.35
N GLN A 165 -4.03 8.49 18.18
CA GLN A 165 -5.35 8.99 18.61
C GLN A 165 -5.24 10.33 19.38
N SER A 166 -4.13 10.55 20.08
CA SER A 166 -3.80 11.81 20.76
C SER A 166 -3.37 12.94 19.82
N ASN A 167 -2.86 12.61 18.63
CA ASN A 167 -2.47 13.57 17.60
C ASN A 167 -2.79 13.03 16.18
N PRO A 168 -3.99 13.32 15.64
CA PRO A 168 -4.39 12.86 14.31
C PRO A 168 -3.74 13.65 13.15
N GLN A 169 -2.94 14.69 13.45
CA GLN A 169 -2.28 15.54 12.44
C GLN A 169 -1.08 14.85 11.77
N GLN A 170 -0.46 13.86 12.44
CA GLN A 170 0.66 13.10 11.88
C GLN A 170 0.21 11.71 11.44
N SER A 171 0.51 11.38 10.18
CA SER A 171 0.29 10.07 9.57
C SER A 171 1.62 9.40 9.23
N TYR A 172 1.77 8.15 9.66
CA TYR A 172 2.86 7.25 9.31
C TYR A 172 2.31 6.19 8.36
N SER A 173 3.09 5.75 7.37
CA SER A 173 2.58 4.81 6.37
C SER A 173 3.63 3.84 5.84
N ALA A 174 3.22 2.59 5.64
CA ALA A 174 3.92 1.58 4.86
C ALA A 174 3.07 1.22 3.62
N GLU A 175 3.72 0.71 2.60
CA GLU A 175 3.12 0.35 1.31
C GLU A 175 3.47 -1.10 0.98
N PHE A 176 2.54 -1.84 0.40
CA PHE A 176 2.71 -3.26 0.02
C PHE A 176 1.93 -3.54 -1.27
N GLU A 177 2.27 -4.60 -1.98
CA GLU A 177 1.71 -4.91 -3.29
C GLU A 177 0.78 -6.14 -3.21
N VAL A 178 -0.34 -6.12 -3.93
CA VAL A 178 -1.28 -7.26 -4.05
C VAL A 178 -1.39 -7.65 -5.52
N LYS A 179 -1.15 -8.93 -5.84
CA LYS A 179 -1.39 -9.50 -7.18
C LYS A 179 -1.46 -11.02 -7.12
N GLU A 180 -1.98 -11.63 -8.18
CA GLU A 180 -1.81 -13.07 -8.38
C GLU A 180 -0.37 -13.36 -8.82
N TYR A 181 0.29 -14.31 -8.15
CA TYR A 181 1.63 -14.79 -8.51
C TYR A 181 1.80 -16.25 -8.10
N VAL A 182 2.85 -16.88 -8.64
CA VAL A 182 3.43 -18.13 -8.17
C VAL A 182 4.85 -17.79 -7.71
N LEU A 183 5.35 -18.44 -6.65
CA LEU A 183 6.75 -18.27 -6.22
C LEU A 183 7.71 -18.79 -7.32
N PRO A 184 8.69 -18.00 -7.77
CA PRO A 184 9.72 -18.48 -8.70
C PRO A 184 10.64 -19.47 -7.97
N SER A 185 11.05 -20.57 -8.61
CA SER A 185 11.98 -21.52 -7.97
C SER A 185 13.45 -21.09 -8.02
N PHE A 186 13.78 -20.09 -8.85
CA PHE A 186 15.12 -19.54 -8.97
C PHE A 186 15.15 -18.00 -9.01
N GLU A 187 16.28 -17.46 -8.56
CA GLU A 187 16.64 -16.04 -8.58
C GLU A 187 17.55 -15.79 -9.79
N VAL A 188 17.19 -14.82 -10.63
CA VAL A 188 18.05 -14.31 -11.71
C VAL A 188 18.64 -12.98 -11.25
N LYS A 189 19.96 -12.93 -11.08
CA LYS A 189 20.70 -11.71 -10.78
C LYS A 189 21.32 -11.16 -12.06
N LEU A 190 21.26 -9.85 -12.19
CA LEU A 190 21.85 -9.11 -13.29
C LEU A 190 22.93 -8.19 -12.71
N THR A 191 24.17 -8.39 -13.13
CA THR A 191 25.33 -7.54 -12.78
C THR A 191 25.87 -6.88 -14.04
N SER A 192 26.38 -5.66 -13.92
CA SER A 192 27.00 -4.96 -15.04
C SER A 192 28.42 -4.54 -14.66
N GLU A 193 29.37 -4.67 -15.59
CA GLU A 193 30.77 -4.30 -15.37
C GLU A 193 30.94 -2.83 -14.94
N SER A 194 30.01 -1.99 -15.39
CA SER A 194 29.90 -0.58 -15.01
C SER A 194 28.45 -0.25 -14.63
N SER A 195 28.26 0.66 -13.68
CA SER A 195 26.92 1.09 -13.23
C SER A 195 26.35 2.29 -14.02
N PHE A 196 26.99 2.61 -15.14
CA PHE A 196 26.68 3.76 -15.99
C PHE A 196 27.19 3.53 -17.42
N PHE A 197 26.63 4.25 -18.39
CA PHE A 197 26.98 4.18 -19.80
C PHE A 197 27.50 5.53 -20.29
N TYR A 198 28.65 5.57 -20.97
CA TYR A 198 29.12 6.81 -21.59
C TYR A 198 28.39 7.07 -22.92
N VAL A 199 28.11 8.34 -23.21
CA VAL A 199 27.53 8.79 -24.50
C VAL A 199 28.36 8.34 -25.72
N ASP A 200 29.65 8.10 -25.54
CA ASP A 200 30.60 7.68 -26.57
C ASP A 200 31.10 6.22 -26.45
N SER A 201 30.61 5.43 -25.49
CA SER A 201 30.84 3.97 -25.44
C SER A 201 30.30 3.27 -26.70
N GLN A 202 30.95 2.19 -27.12
CA GLN A 202 30.49 1.35 -28.25
C GLN A 202 29.58 0.21 -27.81
N ASP A 203 29.77 -0.27 -26.59
CA ASP A 203 29.15 -1.44 -26.00
C ASP A 203 28.92 -1.26 -24.49
N PHE A 204 28.11 -2.15 -23.92
CA PHE A 204 27.81 -2.24 -22.49
C PHE A 204 27.42 -3.67 -22.12
N THR A 205 28.23 -4.32 -21.29
CA THR A 205 28.10 -5.73 -20.90
C THR A 205 27.26 -5.90 -19.63
N VAL A 206 26.45 -6.95 -19.60
CA VAL A 206 25.68 -7.39 -18.44
C VAL A 206 25.83 -8.89 -18.28
N ASP A 207 26.23 -9.33 -17.10
CA ASP A 207 26.24 -10.73 -16.71
C ASP A 207 24.88 -11.12 -16.12
N ILE A 208 24.45 -12.32 -16.46
CA ILE A 208 23.22 -12.96 -16.02
C ILE A 208 23.64 -14.15 -15.17
N LYS A 209 23.40 -14.10 -13.85
CA LYS A 209 23.59 -15.26 -12.96
C LYS A 209 22.26 -15.81 -12.48
N ALA A 210 21.92 -17.02 -12.92
CA ALA A 210 20.68 -17.71 -12.56
C ALA A 210 20.96 -18.82 -11.53
N THR A 211 20.31 -18.74 -10.37
CA THR A 211 20.50 -19.67 -9.24
C THR A 211 19.20 -20.03 -8.55
N TYR A 212 18.92 -21.33 -8.38
CA TYR A 212 17.79 -21.84 -7.61
C TYR A 212 17.76 -21.32 -6.17
N LEU A 213 16.57 -21.16 -5.60
CA LEU A 213 16.38 -20.69 -4.21
C LEU A 213 17.00 -21.61 -3.14
N PHE A 214 17.35 -22.85 -3.49
CA PHE A 214 18.10 -23.79 -2.65
C PHE A 214 19.63 -23.81 -2.93
N GLY A 215 20.13 -22.83 -3.70
CA GLY A 215 21.56 -22.54 -3.84
C GLY A 215 22.32 -23.40 -4.84
N GLN A 216 21.72 -23.73 -5.99
CA GLN A 216 22.37 -24.40 -7.13
C GLN A 216 22.20 -23.56 -8.40
N GLU A 217 23.05 -23.76 -9.40
CA GLU A 217 23.01 -23.04 -10.67
C GLU A 217 21.93 -23.59 -11.63
N VAL A 218 21.57 -22.78 -12.64
CA VAL A 218 20.41 -23.00 -13.53
C VAL A 218 20.83 -22.92 -14.99
N ASP A 219 20.80 -24.04 -15.70
CA ASP A 219 21.08 -24.08 -17.14
C ASP A 219 19.82 -23.82 -17.98
N GLY A 220 19.97 -23.15 -19.13
CA GLY A 220 18.85 -22.80 -20.00
C GLY A 220 19.14 -21.65 -20.97
N THR A 221 18.10 -20.87 -21.30
CA THR A 221 18.16 -19.79 -22.30
C THR A 221 17.58 -18.48 -21.77
N ALA A 222 18.36 -17.41 -21.83
CA ALA A 222 17.92 -16.05 -21.55
C ALA A 222 17.44 -15.32 -22.82
N TYR A 223 16.35 -14.58 -22.67
CA TYR A 223 15.87 -13.59 -23.63
C TYR A 223 16.05 -12.19 -23.02
N VAL A 224 16.82 -11.33 -23.67
CA VAL A 224 17.28 -10.04 -23.13
C VAL A 224 16.77 -8.90 -23.99
N VAL A 225 16.20 -7.86 -23.38
CA VAL A 225 15.84 -6.59 -24.03
C VAL A 225 16.36 -5.42 -23.20
N PHE A 226 17.10 -4.51 -23.84
CA PHE A 226 17.50 -3.23 -23.26
C PHE A 226 16.51 -2.12 -23.60
N GLY A 227 16.54 -1.04 -22.84
CA GLY A 227 15.80 0.18 -23.12
C GLY A 227 16.26 1.35 -22.27
N VAL A 228 15.59 2.50 -22.40
CA VAL A 228 15.79 3.68 -21.57
C VAL A 228 14.54 3.96 -20.74
N MET A 229 14.73 4.32 -19.47
CA MET A 229 13.72 4.94 -18.62
C MET A 229 13.90 6.46 -18.65
N GLN A 230 12.84 7.14 -19.06
CA GLN A 230 12.75 8.61 -19.16
C GLN A 230 11.47 9.06 -18.44
N ASP A 231 11.58 9.94 -17.44
CA ASP A 231 10.46 10.38 -16.58
C ASP A 231 9.54 9.26 -16.04
N ASN A 232 10.15 8.13 -15.64
CA ASN A 232 9.55 6.84 -15.22
C ASN A 232 8.94 5.95 -16.31
N ASP A 233 8.77 6.42 -17.55
CA ASP A 233 8.29 5.58 -18.65
C ASP A 233 9.41 4.71 -19.23
N LYS A 234 9.10 3.43 -19.50
CA LYS A 234 10.00 2.47 -20.16
C LYS A 234 9.86 2.55 -21.68
N LYS A 235 10.94 2.87 -22.38
CA LYS A 235 11.05 2.78 -23.84
C LYS A 235 12.12 1.75 -24.20
N SER A 236 11.74 0.61 -24.80
CA SER A 236 12.68 -0.42 -25.23
C SER A 236 13.50 0.02 -26.45
N PHE A 237 14.64 -0.63 -26.66
CA PHE A 237 15.36 -0.63 -27.93
C PHE A 237 15.03 -1.96 -28.64
N PRO A 238 14.10 -2.01 -29.62
CA PRO A 238 13.64 -3.30 -30.17
C PRO A 238 14.75 -4.13 -30.82
N ALA A 239 15.72 -3.46 -31.43
CA ALA A 239 16.92 -4.07 -32.02
C ALA A 239 17.92 -4.66 -31.01
N SER A 240 17.73 -4.41 -29.71
CA SER A 240 18.60 -4.98 -28.66
C SER A 240 18.19 -6.38 -28.20
N LEU A 241 17.05 -6.90 -28.70
CA LEU A 241 16.52 -8.22 -28.36
C LEU A 241 17.52 -9.32 -28.73
N GLN A 242 18.05 -10.01 -27.72
CA GLN A 242 19.06 -11.06 -27.87
C GLN A 242 18.64 -12.34 -27.15
N ARG A 243 19.11 -13.48 -27.66
CA ARG A 243 18.93 -14.81 -27.06
C ARG A 243 20.30 -15.38 -26.71
N VAL A 244 20.52 -15.67 -25.44
CA VAL A 244 21.80 -16.08 -24.85
C VAL A 244 21.60 -17.41 -24.14
N GLN A 245 22.55 -18.35 -24.25
CA GLN A 245 22.52 -19.56 -23.44
C GLN A 245 23.13 -19.29 -22.06
N ILE A 246 22.59 -19.95 -21.04
CA ILE A 246 23.12 -19.94 -19.68
C ILE A 246 23.67 -21.34 -19.41
N GLU A 247 24.96 -21.41 -19.10
CA GLU A 247 25.71 -22.63 -18.78
C GLU A 247 26.39 -22.42 -17.41
N GLU A 248 26.35 -23.42 -16.52
CA GLU A 248 26.78 -23.31 -15.12
C GLU A 248 26.12 -22.11 -14.38
N GLY A 249 24.88 -21.79 -14.78
CA GLY A 249 24.12 -20.66 -14.25
C GLY A 249 24.69 -19.28 -14.60
N ILE A 250 25.57 -19.16 -15.60
CA ILE A 250 26.16 -17.89 -16.07
C ILE A 250 25.83 -17.68 -17.56
N GLY A 251 25.51 -16.45 -17.94
CA GLY A 251 25.44 -16.00 -19.34
C GLY A 251 25.79 -14.51 -19.47
N GLU A 252 26.26 -14.08 -20.64
CA GLU A 252 26.74 -12.72 -20.91
C GLU A 252 25.95 -12.07 -22.05
N VAL A 253 25.62 -10.79 -21.95
CA VAL A 253 24.90 -10.06 -23.00
C VAL A 253 25.38 -8.62 -23.17
N THR A 254 25.53 -8.16 -24.42
CA THR A 254 26.08 -6.84 -24.76
C THR A 254 25.06 -5.93 -25.47
N LEU A 255 24.92 -4.71 -24.99
CA LEU A 255 24.18 -3.64 -25.68
C LEU A 255 25.14 -2.84 -26.55
N LYS A 256 25.06 -3.01 -27.88
CA LYS A 256 25.80 -2.19 -28.83
C LYS A 256 25.17 -0.81 -29.00
N ARG A 257 26.01 0.20 -29.22
CA ARG A 257 25.64 1.59 -29.56
C ARG A 257 24.71 1.67 -30.76
N GLU A 258 24.89 0.79 -31.74
CA GLU A 258 24.02 0.65 -32.91
C GLU A 258 22.54 0.48 -32.52
N HIS A 259 22.25 -0.37 -31.54
CA HIS A 259 20.87 -0.62 -31.07
C HIS A 259 20.23 0.63 -30.45
N ILE A 260 21.03 1.51 -29.83
CA ILE A 260 20.59 2.80 -29.29
C ILE A 260 20.36 3.79 -30.43
N THR A 261 21.34 3.95 -31.33
CA THR A 261 21.29 4.94 -32.43
C THR A 261 20.16 4.72 -33.43
N GLN A 262 19.69 3.47 -33.61
CA GLN A 262 18.51 3.15 -34.41
C GLN A 262 17.21 3.71 -33.82
N THR A 263 17.14 3.95 -32.50
CA THR A 263 15.97 4.55 -31.82
C THR A 263 16.19 6.04 -31.51
N TYR A 264 17.43 6.43 -31.19
CA TYR A 264 17.81 7.80 -30.83
C TYR A 264 19.07 8.23 -31.59
N PRO A 265 18.93 8.98 -32.72
CA PRO A 265 20.07 9.43 -33.52
C PRO A 265 21.12 10.25 -32.75
N ASN A 266 20.71 10.93 -31.67
CA ASN A 266 21.58 11.73 -30.81
C ASN A 266 21.56 11.22 -29.36
N ILE A 267 22.56 10.42 -28.99
CA ILE A 267 22.68 9.84 -27.62
C ILE A 267 22.82 10.93 -26.54
N SER A 268 23.28 12.14 -26.89
CA SER A 268 23.44 13.25 -25.94
C SER A 268 22.12 13.73 -25.33
N GLU A 269 20.98 13.50 -26.01
CA GLU A 269 19.64 13.82 -25.49
C GLU A 269 19.20 12.87 -24.37
N LEU A 270 19.84 11.71 -24.23
CA LEU A 270 19.56 10.72 -23.19
C LEU A 270 20.36 10.96 -21.89
N VAL A 271 21.26 11.96 -21.85
CA VAL A 271 22.10 12.23 -20.67
C VAL A 271 21.26 12.56 -19.45
N GLY A 272 21.48 11.83 -18.35
CA GLY A 272 20.68 11.91 -17.12
C GLY A 272 19.38 11.07 -17.14
N SER A 273 19.06 10.41 -18.26
CA SER A 273 18.16 9.25 -18.28
C SER A 273 18.94 8.00 -17.85
N SER A 274 18.24 6.87 -17.66
CA SER A 274 18.90 5.61 -17.28
C SER A 274 18.48 4.44 -18.15
N ILE A 275 19.43 3.59 -18.52
CA ILE A 275 19.19 2.32 -19.18
C ILE A 275 18.52 1.36 -18.20
N TYR A 276 17.58 0.56 -18.71
CA TYR A 276 17.10 -0.64 -18.07
C TYR A 276 17.37 -1.87 -18.95
N VAL A 277 17.43 -3.02 -18.31
CA VAL A 277 17.61 -4.33 -18.94
C VAL A 277 16.52 -5.23 -18.39
N ALA A 278 15.73 -5.85 -19.26
CA ALA A 278 14.77 -6.87 -18.91
C ALA A 278 15.28 -8.22 -19.43
N VAL A 279 15.26 -9.24 -18.58
CA VAL A 279 15.76 -10.58 -18.91
C VAL A 279 14.74 -11.61 -18.46
N SER A 280 14.28 -12.44 -19.40
CA SER A 280 13.39 -13.58 -19.13
C SER A 280 14.18 -14.87 -19.36
N VAL A 281 14.52 -15.58 -18.29
CA VAL A 281 15.29 -16.84 -18.32
C VAL A 281 14.34 -18.02 -18.33
N LEU A 282 14.44 -18.89 -19.34
CA LEU A 282 13.74 -20.17 -19.46
C LEU A 282 14.72 -21.31 -19.12
N THR A 283 14.32 -22.25 -18.27
CA THR A 283 15.15 -23.43 -17.96
C THR A 283 15.29 -24.37 -19.17
N GLU A 284 16.41 -25.11 -19.28
CA GLU A 284 16.65 -26.08 -20.36
C GLU A 284 15.48 -27.09 -20.52
N SER A 285 14.88 -27.50 -19.40
CA SER A 285 13.72 -28.40 -19.35
C SER A 285 12.40 -27.81 -19.90
N GLY A 286 12.39 -26.53 -20.31
CA GLY A 286 11.18 -25.83 -20.76
C GLY A 286 10.07 -25.79 -19.69
N GLY A 287 10.46 -25.88 -18.41
CA GLY A 287 9.53 -26.09 -17.29
C GLY A 287 9.14 -24.81 -16.54
N GLU A 288 9.97 -23.77 -16.60
CA GLU A 288 9.80 -22.53 -15.84
C GLU A 288 10.52 -21.37 -16.52
N MET A 289 9.87 -20.19 -16.53
CA MET A 289 10.46 -18.93 -16.97
C MET A 289 10.43 -17.93 -15.80
N VAL A 290 11.54 -17.24 -15.53
CA VAL A 290 11.64 -16.19 -14.50
C VAL A 290 12.12 -14.91 -15.15
N GLU A 291 11.45 -13.80 -14.83
CA GLU A 291 11.82 -12.46 -15.31
C GLU A 291 12.58 -11.67 -14.24
N ALA A 292 13.64 -10.98 -14.65
CA ALA A 292 14.40 -10.04 -13.84
C ALA A 292 14.63 -8.72 -14.59
N GLU A 293 14.79 -7.63 -13.83
CA GLU A 293 15.04 -6.31 -14.39
C GLU A 293 16.15 -5.54 -13.66
N LEU A 294 17.17 -5.14 -14.41
CA LEU A 294 18.20 -4.19 -13.97
C LEU A 294 17.76 -2.78 -14.38
N ARG A 295 17.91 -1.80 -13.48
CA ARG A 295 17.51 -0.40 -13.69
C ARG A 295 18.57 0.56 -13.15
N ASN A 296 18.43 1.85 -13.47
CA ASN A 296 19.23 2.96 -12.94
C ASN A 296 20.67 3.05 -13.47
N ILE A 297 21.03 2.32 -14.54
CA ILE A 297 22.31 2.48 -15.25
C ILE A 297 22.31 3.85 -15.93
N GLN A 298 22.92 4.89 -15.35
CA GLN A 298 22.77 6.25 -15.89
C GLN A 298 23.58 6.48 -17.17
N ILE A 299 23.00 7.20 -18.13
CA ILE A 299 23.70 7.67 -19.33
C ILE A 299 24.40 9.00 -18.98
N VAL A 300 25.73 9.04 -19.08
CA VAL A 300 26.56 10.12 -18.55
C VAL A 300 27.68 10.58 -19.48
N THR A 301 28.11 11.83 -19.30
CA THR A 301 29.32 12.40 -19.90
C THR A 301 30.55 12.30 -18.99
N SER A 302 30.34 12.15 -17.68
CA SER A 302 31.36 12.03 -16.62
C SER A 302 31.01 10.84 -15.73
N PRO A 303 31.98 10.01 -15.31
CA PRO A 303 31.72 8.91 -14.37
C PRO A 303 31.47 9.41 -12.94
N TYR A 304 31.68 10.70 -12.67
CA TYR A 304 31.52 11.29 -11.35
C TYR A 304 30.52 12.44 -11.36
N THR A 305 29.74 12.53 -10.28
CA THR A 305 28.93 13.71 -9.95
C THR A 305 29.45 14.33 -8.65
N ILE A 306 29.78 15.62 -8.70
CA ILE A 306 30.27 16.39 -7.55
C ILE A 306 29.10 17.11 -6.88
N THR A 307 28.96 16.99 -5.56
CA THR A 307 28.04 17.81 -4.77
C THR A 307 28.68 18.40 -3.51
N PHE A 308 28.37 19.67 -3.21
CA PHE A 308 28.83 20.34 -1.98
C PHE A 308 27.91 19.97 -0.81
N LYS A 309 28.10 18.78 -0.28
CA LYS A 309 27.29 18.22 0.81
C LYS A 309 27.94 18.53 2.15
N LYS A 310 27.13 18.85 3.16
CA LYS A 310 27.58 19.15 4.55
C LYS A 310 28.55 20.35 4.67
N THR A 311 28.76 21.13 3.60
CA THR A 311 29.52 22.39 3.62
C THR A 311 28.67 23.56 4.14
N PRO A 312 29.18 24.42 5.04
CA PRO A 312 28.50 25.65 5.46
C PRO A 312 28.26 26.63 4.30
N THR A 313 27.19 27.42 4.36
CA THR A 313 26.96 28.51 3.38
C THR A 313 27.70 29.81 3.73
N PHE A 314 28.28 29.90 4.92
CA PHE A 314 28.92 31.11 5.45
C PHE A 314 30.37 30.87 5.92
N PHE A 315 31.30 31.67 5.42
CA PHE A 315 32.73 31.65 5.77
C PHE A 315 33.12 32.79 6.73
N LYS A 316 34.33 32.74 7.29
CA LYS A 316 34.85 33.77 8.22
C LYS A 316 36.07 34.45 7.56
N PRO A 317 35.99 35.74 7.17
CA PRO A 317 37.06 36.43 6.45
C PRO A 317 38.44 36.34 7.13
N GLY A 318 39.48 36.08 6.35
CA GLY A 318 40.84 35.92 6.87
C GLY A 318 41.01 34.72 7.80
N MET A 319 40.26 33.64 7.56
CA MET A 319 40.43 32.30 8.14
C MET A 319 40.34 31.23 7.04
N SER A 320 40.78 30.01 7.34
CA SER A 320 40.55 28.84 6.49
C SER A 320 39.06 28.47 6.46
N PHE A 321 38.51 28.23 5.28
CA PHE A 321 37.16 27.76 5.05
C PHE A 321 37.15 26.28 4.65
N ASP A 322 36.54 25.45 5.49
CA ASP A 322 36.45 24.00 5.30
C ASP A 322 35.33 23.63 4.32
N VAL A 323 35.70 23.29 3.10
CA VAL A 323 34.81 22.75 2.06
C VAL A 323 34.75 21.23 2.19
N THR A 324 33.56 20.67 2.22
CA THR A 324 33.31 19.22 2.12
C THR A 324 32.62 18.91 0.81
N VAL A 325 33.28 18.12 -0.02
CA VAL A 325 32.82 17.72 -1.35
C VAL A 325 32.49 16.24 -1.31
N GLU A 326 31.27 15.87 -1.67
CA GLU A 326 30.89 14.47 -1.92
C GLU A 326 30.98 14.21 -3.41
N VAL A 327 31.82 13.23 -3.80
CA VAL A 327 31.88 12.67 -5.14
C VAL A 327 31.11 11.35 -5.12
N VAL A 328 30.11 11.24 -5.98
CA VAL A 328 29.36 9.99 -6.18
C VAL A 328 29.56 9.47 -7.60
N ASN A 329 29.53 8.15 -7.73
CA ASN A 329 29.30 7.47 -9.01
C ASN A 329 27.84 7.73 -9.46
N PRO A 330 27.47 7.45 -10.73
CA PRO A 330 26.16 7.86 -11.24
C PRO A 330 24.99 7.05 -10.65
N ASP A 331 25.26 5.83 -10.17
CA ASP A 331 24.32 5.04 -9.36
C ASP A 331 24.01 5.65 -7.98
N GLY A 332 24.70 6.72 -7.58
CA GLY A 332 24.58 7.38 -6.27
C GLY A 332 25.43 6.76 -5.16
N THR A 333 26.27 5.76 -5.47
CA THR A 333 27.26 5.21 -4.53
C THR A 333 28.43 6.19 -4.34
N PRO A 334 29.09 6.22 -3.16
CA PRO A 334 30.18 7.16 -2.91
C PRO A 334 31.48 6.71 -3.59
N ALA A 335 32.16 7.61 -4.29
CA ALA A 335 33.37 7.29 -5.05
C ALA A 335 34.64 7.41 -4.19
N GLU A 336 35.28 6.28 -3.83
CA GLU A 336 36.55 6.26 -3.08
C GLU A 336 37.77 6.52 -4.00
N ARG A 337 38.85 7.11 -3.46
CA ARG A 337 40.16 7.30 -4.13
C ARG A 337 40.17 8.24 -5.35
N VAL A 338 39.12 9.05 -5.51
CA VAL A 338 39.08 10.11 -6.53
C VAL A 338 39.75 11.37 -5.98
N THR A 339 40.71 11.94 -6.72
CA THR A 339 41.31 13.23 -6.36
C THR A 339 40.45 14.38 -6.88
N VAL A 340 40.21 15.37 -6.03
CA VAL A 340 39.44 16.58 -6.31
C VAL A 340 40.35 17.78 -6.08
N VAL A 341 40.33 18.73 -7.01
CA VAL A 341 41.00 20.03 -6.92
C VAL A 341 39.95 21.11 -6.69
N ILE A 342 40.23 22.07 -5.79
CA ILE A 342 39.37 23.24 -5.57
C ILE A 342 40.06 24.53 -6.01
N GLU A 343 39.30 25.36 -6.71
CA GLU A 343 39.62 26.75 -7.06
C GLU A 343 38.65 27.71 -6.36
N PRO A 344 39.12 28.86 -5.80
CA PRO A 344 40.50 29.33 -5.78
C PRO A 344 41.41 28.54 -4.81
N GLY A 345 42.72 28.61 -5.06
CA GLY A 345 43.77 28.05 -4.19
C GLY A 345 44.45 26.78 -4.72
N GLN A 346 43.84 26.08 -5.69
CA GLN A 346 44.32 24.80 -6.24
C GLN A 346 44.74 23.78 -5.18
N VAL A 347 43.95 23.68 -4.11
CA VAL A 347 44.12 22.69 -3.06
C VAL A 347 43.54 21.37 -3.56
N ASP A 348 44.36 20.32 -3.58
CA ASP A 348 43.98 18.98 -3.96
C ASP A 348 43.79 18.04 -2.75
N GLY A 349 43.06 16.96 -2.97
CA GLY A 349 42.96 15.87 -2.01
C GLY A 349 42.01 14.76 -2.47
N THR A 350 42.10 13.62 -1.81
CA THR A 350 41.50 12.37 -2.26
C THR A 350 40.28 11.98 -1.41
N THR A 351 39.22 11.48 -2.03
CA THR A 351 38.03 10.98 -1.34
C THR A 351 38.29 9.69 -0.56
N VAL A 352 37.71 9.59 0.63
CA VAL A 352 37.74 8.37 1.45
C VAL A 352 36.53 7.46 1.14
N ALA A 353 36.43 6.30 1.81
CA ALA A 353 35.41 5.26 1.55
C ALA A 353 33.92 5.68 1.67
N ASN A 354 33.64 6.92 2.07
CA ASN A 354 32.29 7.51 2.08
C ASN A 354 32.09 8.56 0.96
N GLY A 355 32.97 8.58 -0.05
CA GLY A 355 32.93 9.48 -1.21
C GLY A 355 33.20 10.95 -0.89
N MET A 356 33.40 11.30 0.38
CA MET A 356 33.68 12.67 0.77
C MET A 356 35.18 12.95 0.84
N VAL A 357 35.56 14.14 0.38
CA VAL A 357 36.85 14.77 0.63
C VAL A 357 36.61 16.11 1.35
N LYS A 358 37.53 16.47 2.25
CA LYS A 358 37.50 17.73 2.98
C LYS A 358 38.75 18.53 2.65
N LEU A 359 38.56 19.75 2.14
CA LEU A 359 39.60 20.65 1.65
C LEU A 359 39.43 22.03 2.30
N SER A 360 40.54 22.67 2.68
CA SER A 360 40.52 23.94 3.41
C SER A 360 41.07 25.08 2.55
N VAL A 361 40.20 25.99 2.10
CA VAL A 361 40.57 27.16 1.27
C VAL A 361 40.90 28.35 2.18
N ASN A 362 42.02 29.04 1.94
CA ASN A 362 42.35 30.25 2.70
C ASN A 362 41.60 31.45 2.13
N THR A 363 40.81 32.14 2.95
CA THR A 363 39.98 33.29 2.53
C THR A 363 40.64 34.62 2.84
N GLU A 364 40.36 35.65 2.04
CA GLU A 364 40.93 36.98 2.26
C GLU A 364 40.18 37.77 3.35
N ALA A 365 40.82 38.81 3.88
CA ALA A 365 40.29 39.59 5.02
C ALA A 365 39.18 40.59 4.65
N MET A 366 38.99 40.89 3.36
CA MET A 366 37.96 41.81 2.85
C MET A 366 37.02 41.14 1.82
N GLU A 367 37.05 39.81 1.73
CA GLU A 367 36.33 39.04 0.72
C GLU A 367 34.81 39.08 0.93
N GLN A 368 34.06 39.66 -0.01
CA GLN A 368 32.60 39.82 0.08
C GLN A 368 31.81 38.62 -0.46
N ARG A 369 32.46 37.79 -1.27
CA ARG A 369 31.92 36.60 -1.93
C ARG A 369 33.07 35.67 -2.23
N LEU A 370 32.99 34.43 -1.76
CA LEU A 370 33.89 33.35 -2.14
C LEU A 370 33.13 32.43 -3.12
N THR A 371 33.63 32.31 -4.35
CA THR A 371 33.06 31.39 -5.37
C THR A 371 34.01 30.21 -5.50
N ILE A 372 33.50 28.99 -5.28
CA ILE A 372 34.31 27.79 -5.12
C ILE A 372 33.92 26.80 -6.21
N THR A 373 34.86 26.47 -7.09
CA THR A 373 34.69 25.41 -8.09
C THR A 373 35.52 24.20 -7.67
N ALA A 374 34.86 23.05 -7.52
CA ALA A 374 35.49 21.76 -7.30
C ALA A 374 35.47 20.96 -8.61
N ARG A 375 36.61 20.38 -8.99
CA ARG A 375 36.78 19.57 -10.20
C ARG A 375 37.49 18.26 -9.86
N THR A 376 37.07 17.13 -10.45
CA THR A 376 37.87 15.90 -10.34
C THR A 376 39.17 16.03 -11.14
N LYS A 377 40.22 15.38 -10.65
CA LYS A 377 41.49 15.19 -11.35
C LYS A 377 41.91 13.74 -11.17
N ASP A 378 41.24 12.87 -11.90
CA ASP A 378 41.59 11.46 -12.02
C ASP A 378 42.38 11.24 -13.31
N ASP A 379 43.67 10.92 -13.22
CA ASP A 379 44.56 10.81 -14.37
C ASP A 379 44.19 9.65 -15.33
N ARG A 380 43.23 8.78 -14.95
CA ARG A 380 42.65 7.75 -15.82
C ARG A 380 41.60 8.28 -16.81
N ILE A 381 41.17 9.54 -16.66
CA ILE A 381 40.02 10.12 -17.35
C ILE A 381 40.43 11.41 -18.08
N SER A 382 40.04 11.53 -19.36
CA SER A 382 40.27 12.73 -20.17
C SER A 382 39.72 14.01 -19.53
N ASN A 383 40.40 15.15 -19.74
CA ASN A 383 40.06 16.43 -19.11
C ASN A 383 38.61 16.89 -19.34
N GLU A 384 37.98 16.49 -20.45
CA GLU A 384 36.61 16.84 -20.83
C GLU A 384 35.56 16.03 -20.05
N ARG A 385 35.89 14.80 -19.65
CA ARG A 385 35.02 13.93 -18.84
C ARG A 385 35.22 14.11 -17.32
N GLN A 386 36.06 15.06 -16.90
CA GLN A 386 36.23 15.39 -15.47
C GLN A 386 35.01 16.16 -14.97
N ALA A 387 34.43 15.71 -13.85
CA ALA A 387 33.31 16.39 -13.23
C ALA A 387 33.70 17.77 -12.70
N SER A 388 32.78 18.74 -12.76
CA SER A 388 32.95 20.06 -12.12
C SER A 388 31.64 20.55 -11.50
N ALA A 389 31.71 21.12 -10.31
CA ALA A 389 30.58 21.82 -9.69
C ALA A 389 31.06 23.12 -9.01
N THR A 390 30.19 24.14 -8.97
CA THR A 390 30.49 25.43 -8.34
C THR A 390 29.47 25.77 -7.25
N MET A 391 29.95 26.29 -6.12
CA MET A 391 29.13 26.89 -5.05
C MET A 391 29.55 28.34 -4.76
N VAL A 392 28.73 29.06 -4.00
CA VAL A 392 29.01 30.41 -3.53
C VAL A 392 28.83 30.46 -2.01
N ALA A 393 29.86 30.92 -1.29
CA ALA A 393 29.82 31.18 0.15
C ALA A 393 29.84 32.70 0.43
N LEU A 394 29.18 33.10 1.52
CA LEU A 394 29.05 34.50 1.94
C LEU A 394 29.79 34.74 3.27
N PRO A 395 30.32 35.94 3.54
CA PRO A 395 31.02 36.22 4.79
C PRO A 395 30.06 36.34 5.98
N TYR A 396 30.51 35.87 7.15
CA TYR A 396 29.87 36.07 8.46
C TYR A 396 29.91 37.55 8.87
N THR A 397 28.75 38.14 9.16
CA THR A 397 28.65 39.57 9.52
C THR A 397 28.74 39.81 11.03
N THR A 398 29.72 40.62 11.46
CA THR A 398 30.01 40.98 12.87
C THR A 398 30.31 42.48 12.98
N PRO A 399 29.68 43.25 13.89
CA PRO A 399 30.01 44.65 14.11
C PRO A 399 31.43 44.92 14.65
N SER A 400 32.08 43.96 15.32
CA SER A 400 33.41 44.15 15.92
C SER A 400 34.56 43.41 15.22
N ASN A 401 34.32 42.83 14.04
CA ASN A 401 35.28 42.02 13.28
C ASN A 401 35.86 40.86 14.11
N LYS A 402 35.03 40.23 14.94
CA LYS A 402 35.41 39.11 15.81
C LYS A 402 34.71 37.83 15.38
N TYR A 403 35.50 36.76 15.32
CA TYR A 403 35.08 35.48 14.79
C TYR A 403 35.51 34.34 15.73
N ILE A 404 34.70 33.30 15.77
CA ILE A 404 35.06 31.96 16.25
C ILE A 404 34.94 30.99 15.07
N HIS A 405 35.80 29.97 15.04
CA HIS A 405 35.72 28.91 14.05
C HIS A 405 35.87 27.53 14.70
N ILE A 406 34.94 26.62 14.39
CA ILE A 406 34.99 25.21 14.82
C ILE A 406 35.52 24.33 13.67
N GLY A 407 36.79 23.94 13.74
CA GLY A 407 37.40 22.98 12.83
C GLY A 407 37.25 21.53 13.32
N LYS A 408 36.69 20.65 12.48
CA LYS A 408 36.63 19.20 12.74
C LYS A 408 37.89 18.51 12.20
N GLY A 409 38.65 17.85 13.07
CA GLY A 409 39.65 16.83 12.71
C GLY A 409 39.07 15.42 12.80
N HIS A 410 39.84 14.39 12.44
CA HIS A 410 39.34 13.00 12.39
C HIS A 410 38.72 12.51 13.71
N ASN A 411 39.38 12.71 14.86
CA ASN A 411 38.88 12.31 16.18
C ASN A 411 38.75 13.47 17.19
N ASN A 412 39.30 14.67 16.92
CA ASN A 412 39.34 15.80 17.85
C ASN A 412 38.74 17.06 17.21
N ILE A 413 38.02 17.86 18.01
CA ILE A 413 37.49 19.17 17.59
C ILE A 413 38.47 20.27 17.99
N ARG A 414 38.73 21.22 17.08
CA ARG A 414 39.67 22.34 17.26
C ARG A 414 38.94 23.67 17.12
N LEU A 415 39.03 24.53 18.12
CA LEU A 415 38.42 25.86 18.14
C LEU A 415 39.48 26.93 17.87
N GLY A 416 39.40 27.62 16.73
CA GLY A 416 40.34 28.68 16.32
C GLY A 416 39.84 30.10 16.62
N LYS A 417 40.77 31.04 16.87
CA LYS A 417 40.50 32.46 17.19
C LYS A 417 41.56 33.39 16.59
N LYS A 418 41.31 34.71 16.63
CA LYS A 418 42.34 35.77 16.47
C LYS A 418 42.62 36.46 17.83
N ARG A 419 43.86 36.92 18.02
CA ARG A 419 44.59 37.14 19.31
C ARG A 419 44.14 38.34 20.16
N TRP A 420 43.48 38.13 21.31
CA TRP A 420 43.34 39.06 22.46
C TRP A 420 43.19 38.31 23.81
N TRP A 421 43.41 38.98 24.96
CA TRP A 421 43.57 38.36 26.30
C TRP A 421 42.26 38.12 27.08
N HIS A 422 42.23 37.01 27.88
CA HIS A 422 41.23 36.60 28.88
C HIS A 422 39.73 36.59 28.48
N TRP A 423 39.30 35.52 27.81
CA TRP A 423 37.90 35.29 27.41
C TRP A 423 37.45 33.87 27.78
N GLN A 424 36.16 33.69 28.05
CA GLN A 424 35.54 32.38 28.31
C GLN A 424 34.70 31.97 27.08
N SER A 425 34.61 30.67 26.80
CA SER A 425 33.82 30.16 25.68
C SER A 425 32.90 29.04 26.14
N MET A 426 31.66 29.06 25.64
CA MET A 426 30.61 28.10 25.97
C MET A 426 30.32 27.22 24.77
N HIS A 427 29.82 26.01 25.01
CA HIS A 427 29.37 25.12 23.95
C HIS A 427 28.09 24.38 24.36
N HIS A 428 27.19 24.19 23.38
CA HIS A 428 25.99 23.38 23.46
C HIS A 428 26.10 22.24 22.45
N ILE A 429 25.63 21.04 22.82
CA ILE A 429 25.51 19.87 21.96
C ILE A 429 24.03 19.52 21.81
N LEU A 430 23.56 19.43 20.57
CA LEU A 430 22.19 19.03 20.24
C LEU A 430 22.15 17.69 19.49
N SER A 431 21.09 16.92 19.69
CA SER A 431 20.77 15.70 18.95
C SER A 431 19.26 15.61 18.77
N ARG A 432 18.77 15.19 17.61
CA ARG A 432 17.32 15.00 17.32
C ARG A 432 16.47 16.27 17.64
N GLY A 433 17.07 17.45 17.45
CA GLY A 433 16.49 18.76 17.80
C GLY A 433 16.46 19.14 19.29
N GLN A 434 17.01 18.32 20.20
CA GLN A 434 17.03 18.57 21.65
C GLN A 434 18.43 18.92 22.18
N LEU A 435 18.49 19.69 23.26
CA LEU A 435 19.72 20.08 23.95
C LEU A 435 20.19 18.95 24.89
N VAL A 436 21.32 18.31 24.57
CA VAL A 436 21.81 17.09 25.25
C VAL A 436 22.92 17.36 26.26
N LYS A 437 23.81 18.32 25.98
CA LYS A 437 24.95 18.65 26.85
C LYS A 437 25.40 20.09 26.66
N ASN A 438 25.86 20.72 27.74
CA ASN A 438 26.46 22.05 27.76
C ASN A 438 27.85 22.02 28.43
N GLY A 439 28.56 23.15 28.39
CA GLY A 439 29.70 23.40 29.27
C GLY A 439 30.52 24.63 28.87
N ARG A 440 31.47 25.01 29.73
CA ARG A 440 32.20 26.29 29.69
C ARG A 440 33.71 26.06 29.84
N TYR A 441 34.50 26.69 28.97
CA TYR A 441 35.95 26.60 28.93
C TYR A 441 36.58 27.97 29.23
N ARG A 442 37.49 28.02 30.22
CA ARG A 442 38.22 29.25 30.59
C ARG A 442 39.57 29.28 29.85
N ASN A 443 39.83 30.31 29.04
CA ASN A 443 41.05 30.38 28.25
C ASN A 443 42.22 31.00 29.03
N THR A 444 43.36 30.30 29.08
CA THR A 444 44.63 30.74 29.67
C THR A 444 45.53 31.53 28.70
N GLY A 445 45.00 31.94 27.54
CA GLY A 445 45.69 32.78 26.55
C GLY A 445 46.03 32.07 25.23
N GLN A 446 45.60 30.81 25.07
CA GLN A 446 45.83 30.04 23.85
C GLN A 446 44.90 30.52 22.72
N VAL A 447 45.45 30.59 21.50
CA VAL A 447 44.73 31.02 20.28
C VAL A 447 43.86 29.90 19.71
N LEU A 448 44.19 28.64 20.01
CA LEU A 448 43.55 27.45 19.48
C LEU A 448 43.31 26.45 20.63
N ILE A 449 42.06 26.05 20.84
CA ILE A 449 41.64 25.19 21.95
C ILE A 449 41.16 23.86 21.38
N SER A 450 41.68 22.72 21.85
CA SER A 450 41.17 21.40 21.46
C SER A 450 40.14 20.89 22.46
N LEU A 451 38.99 20.41 21.96
CA LEU A 451 37.92 19.82 22.74
C LEU A 451 37.74 18.36 22.33
N ASN A 452 37.94 17.46 23.30
CA ASN A 452 37.71 16.03 23.11
C ASN A 452 36.27 15.72 23.58
N VAL A 453 35.39 15.39 22.63
CA VAL A 453 34.00 15.01 22.91
C VAL A 453 33.86 13.50 22.75
N LEU A 454 33.60 12.81 23.85
CA LEU A 454 33.22 11.39 23.81
C LEU A 454 31.83 11.26 23.16
N ILE A 455 31.75 10.59 22.02
CA ILE A 455 30.48 10.31 21.33
C ILE A 455 29.70 9.25 22.14
N THR A 456 28.40 9.45 22.34
CA THR A 456 27.53 8.53 23.08
C THR A 456 26.31 8.12 22.25
N LYS A 457 25.62 7.03 22.63
CA LYS A 457 24.42 6.51 21.93
C LYS A 457 23.32 7.57 21.71
N ASN A 458 23.25 8.60 22.57
CA ASN A 458 22.27 9.69 22.45
C ASN A 458 22.59 10.68 21.33
N MET A 459 23.78 10.61 20.74
CA MET A 459 24.24 11.43 19.60
C MET A 459 23.99 10.78 18.23
N LEU A 460 23.38 9.58 18.19
CA LEU A 460 22.91 8.93 16.95
C LEU A 460 21.58 9.55 16.48
N PRO A 461 21.31 9.61 15.16
CA PRO A 461 22.23 9.30 14.06
C PRO A 461 23.25 10.43 13.83
N SER A 462 22.88 11.68 14.10
CA SER A 462 23.74 12.85 13.95
C SER A 462 23.51 13.87 15.06
N PHE A 463 24.51 14.72 15.30
CA PHE A 463 24.48 15.73 16.36
C PHE A 463 25.11 17.05 15.92
N ARG A 464 24.76 18.15 16.60
CA ARG A 464 25.29 19.50 16.34
C ARG A 464 26.08 19.99 17.53
N ILE A 465 27.15 20.74 17.27
CA ILE A 465 27.85 21.54 18.28
C ILE A 465 27.69 23.01 17.91
N VAL A 466 27.25 23.83 18.86
CA VAL A 466 27.25 25.30 18.77
C VAL A 466 28.21 25.82 19.82
N ALA A 467 29.17 26.67 19.45
CA ALA A 467 30.11 27.29 20.38
C ALA A 467 30.10 28.81 20.26
N TYR A 468 30.15 29.52 21.38
CA TYR A 468 30.00 30.97 21.42
C TYR A 468 30.78 31.65 22.56
N TYR A 469 30.94 32.96 22.45
CA TYR A 469 31.39 33.85 23.52
C TYR A 469 30.74 35.24 23.43
N HIS A 470 30.64 35.93 24.57
CA HIS A 470 30.23 37.34 24.63
C HIS A 470 31.44 38.27 24.53
N THR A 471 31.26 39.42 23.87
CA THR A 471 32.26 40.51 23.84
C THR A 471 32.04 41.54 24.94
N ASN A 472 33.03 42.41 25.16
CA ASN A 472 32.90 43.59 26.02
C ASN A 472 31.88 44.61 25.48
N GLY A 473 31.58 44.58 24.17
CA GLY A 473 30.56 45.40 23.50
C GLY A 473 29.20 44.73 23.39
N ASN A 474 28.91 43.75 24.26
CA ASN A 474 27.67 42.95 24.32
C ASN A 474 27.31 42.10 23.09
N GLU A 475 28.04 42.19 21.98
CA GLU A 475 27.93 41.26 20.85
C GLU A 475 28.17 39.80 21.28
N VAL A 476 27.40 38.86 20.72
CA VAL A 476 27.62 37.41 20.81
C VAL A 476 28.25 36.92 19.51
N VAL A 477 29.43 36.32 19.61
CA VAL A 477 30.13 35.69 18.48
C VAL A 477 30.00 34.18 18.62
N SER A 478 29.56 33.51 17.56
CA SER A 478 29.18 32.10 17.56
C SER A 478 29.53 31.39 16.25
N ASP A 479 29.71 30.08 16.31
CA ASP A 479 29.81 29.19 15.15
C ASP A 479 29.16 27.83 15.47
N SER A 480 28.81 27.06 14.44
CA SER A 480 28.18 25.75 14.59
C SER A 480 28.71 24.73 13.58
N VAL A 481 28.72 23.45 13.97
CA VAL A 481 29.10 22.33 13.10
C VAL A 481 28.16 21.14 13.34
N TRP A 482 27.65 20.56 12.27
CA TRP A 482 26.92 19.29 12.29
C TRP A 482 27.90 18.10 12.15
N VAL A 483 27.62 17.02 12.86
CA VAL A 483 28.48 15.84 12.99
C VAL A 483 27.67 14.57 12.77
N ASP A 484 27.92 13.97 11.61
CA ASP A 484 27.56 12.61 11.25
C ASP A 484 28.14 11.57 12.23
N VAL A 485 27.35 10.56 12.59
CA VAL A 485 27.80 9.35 13.30
C VAL A 485 27.36 8.14 12.48
N LYS A 486 28.16 7.06 12.45
CA LYS A 486 27.82 5.87 11.67
C LYS A 486 26.46 5.31 12.12
N ASP A 487 25.54 5.14 11.18
CA ASP A 487 24.27 4.44 11.37
C ASP A 487 24.51 3.05 11.99
N SER A 488 24.09 2.91 13.24
CA SER A 488 24.01 1.64 13.96
C SER A 488 22.75 1.63 14.81
N CYS A 489 22.34 0.47 15.32
CA CYS A 489 21.40 0.43 16.42
C CYS A 489 21.94 1.21 17.64
N MET A 490 21.03 1.80 18.42
CA MET A 490 21.34 2.20 19.81
C MET A 490 21.39 0.98 20.73
N GLY A 491 20.56 -0.03 20.47
CA GLY A 491 20.67 -1.35 21.10
C GLY A 491 21.61 -2.28 20.33
N SER A 492 21.39 -3.57 20.47
CA SER A 492 21.92 -4.59 19.58
C SER A 492 20.98 -5.77 19.50
N LEU A 493 20.81 -6.31 18.29
CA LEU A 493 20.12 -7.56 18.02
C LEU A 493 20.96 -8.40 17.05
N ARG A 494 21.05 -9.71 17.28
CA ARG A 494 21.67 -10.68 16.37
C ARG A 494 20.85 -11.96 16.28
N LEU A 495 20.81 -12.51 15.07
CA LEU A 495 20.22 -13.81 14.76
C LEU A 495 21.34 -14.72 14.24
N GLU A 496 21.55 -15.85 14.88
CA GLU A 496 22.60 -16.82 14.54
C GLU A 496 22.00 -18.24 14.54
N PRO A 497 22.46 -19.18 13.71
CA PRO A 497 22.11 -20.59 13.88
C PRO A 497 22.83 -21.17 15.10
N LEU A 498 22.14 -21.99 15.90
CA LEU A 498 22.74 -22.69 17.05
C LEU A 498 23.86 -23.64 16.61
N THR A 499 23.70 -24.26 15.44
CA THR A 499 24.67 -25.14 14.79
C THR A 499 24.92 -24.62 13.39
N SER A 500 26.10 -24.06 13.12
CA SER A 500 26.44 -23.51 11.79
C SER A 500 26.65 -24.62 10.77
N ALA A 501 25.88 -24.61 9.69
CA ALA A 501 25.98 -25.56 8.57
C ALA A 501 25.72 -24.84 7.24
N PRO A 502 26.31 -25.27 6.11
CA PRO A 502 26.11 -24.64 4.80
C PRO A 502 24.69 -24.85 4.25
N SER A 503 23.98 -25.87 4.73
CA SER A 503 22.55 -26.08 4.48
C SER A 503 21.95 -27.05 5.50
N TYR A 504 20.63 -26.98 5.69
CA TYR A 504 19.86 -27.81 6.62
C TYR A 504 18.87 -28.70 5.87
N GLU A 505 18.50 -29.85 6.45
CA GLU A 505 17.50 -30.74 5.85
C GLU A 505 16.07 -30.41 6.31
N PRO A 506 15.05 -30.56 5.44
CA PRO A 506 13.64 -30.52 5.84
C PRO A 506 13.33 -31.54 6.94
N ARG A 507 12.50 -31.16 7.92
CA ARG A 507 12.18 -31.87 9.17
C ARG A 507 13.35 -32.05 10.15
N GLY A 508 14.55 -31.57 9.83
CA GLY A 508 15.61 -31.41 10.82
C GLY A 508 15.25 -30.36 11.89
N LEU A 509 15.71 -30.56 13.12
CA LEU A 509 15.58 -29.59 14.20
C LEU A 509 16.53 -28.41 13.95
N PHE A 510 15.99 -27.21 13.76
CA PHE A 510 16.77 -25.98 13.67
C PHE A 510 16.61 -25.16 14.95
N GLY A 511 17.74 -24.85 15.60
CA GLY A 511 17.79 -23.91 16.71
C GLY A 511 18.22 -22.53 16.21
N LEU A 512 17.35 -21.53 16.32
CA LEU A 512 17.66 -20.12 16.09
C LEU A 512 18.11 -19.48 17.41
N LYS A 513 19.36 -19.04 17.46
CA LYS A 513 19.94 -18.29 18.58
C LYS A 513 19.65 -16.80 18.39
N VAL A 514 18.88 -16.22 19.29
CA VAL A 514 18.49 -14.80 19.29
C VAL A 514 19.22 -14.09 20.44
N THR A 515 20.09 -13.13 20.13
CA THR A 515 20.87 -12.38 21.13
C THR A 515 20.48 -10.90 21.10
N GLY A 516 20.10 -10.32 22.25
CA GLY A 516 19.62 -8.93 22.33
C GLY A 516 19.72 -8.26 23.70
N ASP A 517 19.28 -7.00 23.78
CA ASP A 517 19.28 -6.19 25.00
C ASP A 517 18.32 -6.75 26.09
N PRO A 518 18.74 -6.84 27.37
CA PRO A 518 17.86 -7.24 28.47
C PRO A 518 16.60 -6.38 28.59
N GLY A 519 15.43 -7.00 28.77
CA GLY A 519 14.15 -6.32 28.89
C GLY A 519 13.60 -5.70 27.59
N ALA A 520 14.20 -5.99 26.43
CA ALA A 520 13.61 -5.70 25.12
C ALA A 520 12.60 -6.77 24.70
N VAL A 521 11.67 -6.42 23.81
CA VAL A 521 10.82 -7.39 23.10
C VAL A 521 11.36 -7.54 21.69
N VAL A 522 11.50 -8.77 21.20
CA VAL A 522 11.97 -9.08 19.84
C VAL A 522 10.81 -9.66 19.03
N GLY A 523 10.31 -8.91 18.05
CA GLY A 523 9.45 -9.45 17.01
C GLY A 523 10.28 -10.23 16.00
N LEU A 524 9.88 -11.46 15.69
CA LEU A 524 10.52 -12.33 14.70
C LEU A 524 9.61 -12.54 13.49
N VAL A 525 10.22 -12.80 12.32
CA VAL A 525 9.54 -13.33 11.13
C VAL A 525 10.53 -14.16 10.30
N ALA A 526 10.05 -15.25 9.71
CA ALA A 526 10.73 -16.03 8.68
C ALA A 526 9.94 -15.95 7.37
N VAL A 527 10.57 -15.49 6.30
CA VAL A 527 9.94 -15.29 4.98
C VAL A 527 10.71 -16.08 3.93
N ASP A 528 10.00 -16.67 2.96
CA ASP A 528 10.62 -17.33 1.81
C ASP A 528 11.33 -16.28 0.93
N LYS A 529 12.60 -16.51 0.61
CA LYS A 529 13.42 -15.59 -0.19
C LYS A 529 12.79 -15.28 -1.55
N GLY A 530 12.03 -16.19 -2.15
CA GLY A 530 11.32 -15.98 -3.41
C GLY A 530 10.37 -14.76 -3.38
N VAL A 531 9.78 -14.43 -2.23
CA VAL A 531 8.93 -13.24 -2.08
C VAL A 531 9.76 -11.96 -2.17
N TYR A 532 10.97 -11.94 -1.59
CA TYR A 532 11.88 -10.80 -1.68
C TYR A 532 12.56 -10.65 -3.05
N VAL A 533 12.75 -11.76 -3.79
CA VAL A 533 13.16 -11.73 -5.20
C VAL A 533 12.10 -11.01 -6.05
N LEU A 534 10.81 -11.25 -5.79
CA LEU A 534 9.72 -10.55 -6.48
C LEU A 534 9.60 -9.07 -6.10
N ASN A 535 9.71 -8.70 -4.80
CA ASN A 535 9.75 -7.28 -4.39
C ASN A 535 10.42 -7.05 -3.02
N ASN A 536 11.61 -6.44 -2.98
CA ASN A 536 12.29 -6.04 -1.73
C ASN A 536 12.15 -4.52 -1.39
N LYS A 537 11.47 -3.72 -2.22
CA LYS A 537 11.51 -2.24 -2.14
C LYS A 537 10.93 -1.70 -0.84
N HIS A 538 9.87 -2.33 -0.34
CA HIS A 538 9.07 -1.82 0.79
C HIS A 538 9.59 -2.24 2.17
N ARG A 539 10.48 -3.23 2.25
CA ARG A 539 11.03 -3.79 3.50
C ARG A 539 11.64 -2.73 4.45
N LEU A 540 11.38 -2.85 5.74
CA LEU A 540 11.94 -1.98 6.79
C LEU A 540 13.41 -2.30 7.07
N THR A 541 14.25 -1.27 7.27
CA THR A 541 15.69 -1.41 7.58
C THR A 541 16.13 -0.34 8.57
N GLN A 542 17.22 -0.57 9.32
CA GLN A 542 17.73 0.40 10.30
C GLN A 542 18.06 1.76 9.67
N LYS A 543 18.51 1.77 8.40
CA LYS A 543 18.73 3.02 7.65
C LYS A 543 17.41 3.76 7.40
N LYS A 544 16.34 3.09 6.95
CA LYS A 544 15.02 3.73 6.78
C LYS A 544 14.46 4.30 8.09
N VAL A 545 14.80 3.69 9.23
CA VAL A 545 14.48 4.23 10.57
C VAL A 545 15.24 5.54 10.83
N TRP A 546 16.58 5.57 10.65
CA TRP A 546 17.37 6.79 10.85
C TRP A 546 17.08 7.89 9.82
N ASP A 547 16.92 7.55 8.53
CA ASP A 547 16.43 8.45 7.46
C ASP A 547 15.08 9.10 7.83
N THR A 548 14.28 8.44 8.67
CA THR A 548 12.99 8.97 9.15
C THR A 548 13.17 9.86 10.37
N VAL A 549 14.05 9.50 11.31
CA VAL A 549 14.36 10.30 12.52
C VAL A 549 15.09 11.61 12.17
N GLU A 550 16.05 11.59 11.24
CA GLU A 550 16.87 12.76 10.89
C GLU A 550 16.04 13.89 10.25
N LYS A 551 14.96 13.55 9.54
CA LYS A 551 13.99 14.52 8.98
C LYS A 551 13.29 15.39 10.05
N TYR A 552 13.49 15.10 11.34
CA TYR A 552 12.94 15.84 12.48
C TYR A 552 14.01 16.48 13.37
N ASP A 553 15.27 16.55 12.92
CA ASP A 553 16.22 17.53 13.44
C ASP A 553 15.68 18.96 13.20
N THR A 554 15.93 19.88 14.13
CA THR A 554 15.36 21.24 14.07
C THR A 554 16.24 22.23 13.31
N GLY A 555 17.52 21.92 13.08
CA GLY A 555 18.44 22.81 12.35
C GLY A 555 18.27 22.76 10.83
N CYS A 556 18.61 23.86 10.17
CA CYS A 556 18.37 24.10 8.75
C CYS A 556 19.62 24.01 7.85
N THR A 557 20.82 24.21 8.41
CA THR A 557 22.10 24.16 7.67
C THR A 557 23.02 23.08 8.27
N PRO A 558 24.11 22.66 7.59
CA PRO A 558 25.10 21.76 8.19
C PRO A 558 26.11 22.47 9.11
N GLY A 559 26.03 23.79 9.27
CA GLY A 559 26.95 24.56 10.11
C GLY A 559 27.05 26.02 9.71
N GLY A 560 27.67 26.81 10.57
CA GLY A 560 27.74 28.26 10.43
C GLY A 560 26.38 28.94 10.55
N GLY A 561 26.26 30.10 9.90
CA GLY A 561 25.10 31.00 9.91
C GLY A 561 25.55 32.40 9.49
N LYS A 562 24.60 33.27 9.14
CA LYS A 562 24.90 34.63 8.63
C LYS A 562 25.62 35.53 9.65
N ASP A 563 25.17 35.45 10.90
CA ASP A 563 25.59 36.29 12.03
C ASP A 563 25.46 35.50 13.35
N GLY A 564 25.79 36.15 14.47
CA GLY A 564 25.77 35.57 15.80
C GLY A 564 24.46 34.89 16.22
N MET A 565 23.31 35.38 15.74
CA MET A 565 21.99 34.82 16.02
C MET A 565 21.52 33.86 14.92
N GLY A 566 21.89 34.13 13.67
CA GLY A 566 21.69 33.20 12.54
C GLY A 566 22.27 31.82 12.83
N VAL A 567 23.47 31.74 13.42
CA VAL A 567 24.10 30.46 13.84
C VAL A 567 23.24 29.67 14.84
N PHE A 568 22.59 30.33 15.81
CA PHE A 568 21.70 29.64 16.74
C PHE A 568 20.42 29.18 16.03
N TYR A 569 19.80 30.06 15.24
CA TYR A 569 18.57 29.76 14.50
C TYR A 569 18.75 28.57 13.53
N ASP A 570 19.82 28.61 12.72
CA ASP A 570 20.18 27.59 11.75
C ASP A 570 20.59 26.25 12.41
N ALA A 571 21.06 26.28 13.66
CA ALA A 571 21.33 25.10 14.47
C ALA A 571 20.10 24.55 15.21
N GLY A 572 18.92 25.16 15.05
CA GLY A 572 17.67 24.74 15.73
C GLY A 572 17.49 25.31 17.14
N LEU A 573 18.33 26.26 17.57
CA LEU A 573 18.28 26.92 18.86
C LEU A 573 17.59 28.28 18.83
N LEU A 574 17.02 28.60 19.98
CA LEU A 574 16.60 29.90 20.44
C LEU A 574 17.68 30.43 21.43
N PHE A 575 17.95 31.72 21.41
CA PHE A 575 18.84 32.40 22.36
C PHE A 575 18.25 33.74 22.78
N GLU A 576 18.23 34.02 24.09
CA GLU A 576 17.81 35.30 24.66
C GLU A 576 18.74 35.74 25.79
N SER A 577 19.02 37.04 25.92
CA SER A 577 19.90 37.57 26.98
C SER A 577 19.53 39.01 27.36
N ASN A 578 19.79 39.38 28.61
CA ASN A 578 19.50 40.73 29.11
C ASN A 578 20.42 41.85 28.54
N MET A 579 21.51 41.49 27.86
CA MET A 579 22.46 42.46 27.28
C MET A 579 22.61 42.38 25.77
N ALA A 580 22.09 41.33 25.10
CA ALA A 580 22.31 41.06 23.69
C ALA A 580 21.00 40.71 22.97
N SER A 581 20.85 41.17 21.74
CA SER A 581 19.67 40.88 20.90
C SER A 581 19.54 39.37 20.66
N GLY A 582 18.46 38.77 21.17
CA GLY A 582 18.18 37.34 20.97
C GLY A 582 17.63 36.99 19.58
N THR A 583 17.59 35.68 19.30
CA THR A 583 17.18 35.10 18.00
C THR A 583 15.76 35.53 17.56
N PRO A 584 15.48 35.63 16.24
CA PRO A 584 14.12 35.69 15.74
C PRO A 584 13.35 34.40 16.08
N TYR A 585 12.03 34.49 16.26
CA TYR A 585 11.19 33.32 16.50
C TYR A 585 10.85 32.59 15.19
N ARG A 586 10.71 31.27 15.26
CA ARG A 586 10.47 30.40 14.10
C ARG A 586 9.03 30.55 13.58
N GLN A 587 8.86 30.77 12.27
CA GLN A 587 7.56 30.94 11.63
C GLN A 587 7.04 29.68 10.89
N GLU A 588 7.91 28.71 10.63
CA GLU A 588 7.64 27.53 9.80
C GLU A 588 8.14 26.25 10.50
N LEU A 589 7.39 25.14 10.39
CA LEU A 589 7.82 23.86 10.95
C LEU A 589 9.05 23.30 10.21
N LYS A 590 9.07 23.40 8.87
CA LYS A 590 10.19 23.00 8.02
C LYS A 590 11.08 24.20 7.69
N CYS A 591 12.34 23.92 7.37
CA CYS A 591 13.25 24.92 6.82
C CYS A 591 12.94 25.19 5.34
N PRO A 592 13.16 26.41 4.82
CA PRO A 592 12.95 26.71 3.40
C PRO A 592 13.96 25.95 2.55
N ALA A 593 13.49 24.93 1.82
CA ALA A 593 14.34 24.14 0.94
C ALA A 593 14.80 24.98 -0.28
N PRO A 594 16.04 24.79 -0.78
CA PRO A 594 16.48 25.43 -2.02
C PRO A 594 15.57 24.97 -3.18
N SER A 595 14.95 25.94 -3.86
CA SER A 595 13.95 25.66 -4.91
C SER A 595 14.60 25.03 -6.14
N ARG A 596 14.63 23.69 -6.19
CA ARG A 596 14.85 22.94 -7.42
C ARG A 596 13.64 23.15 -8.34
N ARG A 597 13.70 24.21 -9.17
CA ARG A 597 12.80 24.42 -10.30
C ARG A 597 12.98 23.26 -11.30
N LYS A 598 12.21 22.18 -11.16
CA LYS A 598 11.91 21.31 -12.32
C LYS A 598 11.26 22.19 -13.38
N ARG A 599 11.93 22.37 -14.52
CA ARG A 599 11.29 22.81 -15.75
C ARG A 599 10.65 21.58 -16.37
N ALA A 600 9.35 21.62 -16.65
CA ALA A 600 8.76 20.66 -17.57
C ALA A 600 9.24 21.03 -18.99
N ALA A 601 9.60 20.02 -19.78
CA ALA A 601 9.87 20.15 -21.20
C ALA A 601 8.98 19.15 -21.93
N THR A 602 7.84 19.63 -22.41
CA THR A 602 7.01 18.87 -23.36
C THR A 602 7.75 18.77 -24.68
N ILE A 603 7.92 17.56 -25.21
CA ILE A 603 7.89 17.20 -26.64
C ILE A 603 8.00 15.67 -26.70
N MET A 604 7.08 15.05 -27.45
CA MET A 604 7.14 13.65 -27.85
C MET A 604 7.37 13.62 -29.35
N ASP A 605 8.27 12.78 -29.85
CA ASP A 605 8.05 12.07 -31.11
C ASP A 605 8.99 10.87 -31.26
N VAL A 606 8.45 9.78 -31.81
CA VAL A 606 9.22 8.62 -32.32
C VAL A 606 8.57 8.18 -33.62
N THR A 607 9.11 8.71 -34.72
CA THR A 607 9.22 8.19 -36.10
C THR A 607 8.08 7.49 -36.86
N THR A 608 6.98 7.03 -36.24
CA THR A 608 5.71 6.68 -36.94
C THR A 608 4.54 7.59 -36.54
N MET A 609 4.68 8.37 -35.46
CA MET A 609 3.67 9.37 -35.04
C MET A 609 3.62 10.65 -35.89
N SER A 610 4.60 10.88 -36.76
CA SER A 610 4.81 12.16 -37.47
C SER A 610 3.75 12.50 -38.53
N GLN A 611 2.74 11.66 -38.73
CA GLN A 611 1.59 11.92 -39.62
C GLN A 611 0.38 12.52 -38.89
N TYR A 612 0.36 12.54 -37.55
CA TYR A 612 -0.78 12.99 -36.75
C TYR A 612 -0.37 14.13 -35.79
N GLU A 613 -0.94 15.31 -35.99
CA GLU A 613 -0.69 16.49 -35.14
C GLU A 613 -1.50 16.45 -33.82
N ASP A 614 -2.70 15.85 -33.83
CA ASP A 614 -3.56 15.77 -32.65
C ASP A 614 -3.12 14.65 -31.69
N GLN A 615 -3.07 14.97 -30.40
CA GLN A 615 -2.63 14.05 -29.35
C GLN A 615 -3.56 12.84 -29.25
N LEU A 616 -4.87 13.02 -29.43
CA LEU A 616 -5.84 11.92 -29.37
C LEU A 616 -5.57 10.88 -30.48
N GLN A 617 -5.26 11.32 -31.71
CA GLN A 617 -4.95 10.42 -32.82
C GLN A 617 -3.68 9.58 -32.58
N ARG A 618 -2.67 10.16 -31.92
CA ARG A 618 -1.42 9.48 -31.57
C ARG A 618 -1.65 8.32 -30.60
N ASP A 619 -2.47 8.55 -29.56
CA ASP A 619 -2.84 7.51 -28.60
C ASP A 619 -3.63 6.38 -29.29
N CYS A 620 -4.56 6.72 -30.19
CA CYS A 620 -5.31 5.72 -30.97
C CYS A 620 -4.42 4.88 -31.92
N CYS A 621 -3.39 5.47 -32.52
CA CYS A 621 -2.39 4.72 -33.30
C CYS A 621 -1.63 3.70 -32.44
N LEU A 622 -1.22 4.06 -31.22
CA LEU A 622 -0.57 3.14 -30.27
C LEU A 622 -1.47 1.96 -29.91
N ASP A 623 -2.76 2.20 -29.67
CA ASP A 623 -3.74 1.14 -29.40
C ASP A 623 -4.00 0.22 -30.61
N GLY A 624 -3.84 0.73 -31.84
CA GLY A 624 -3.86 -0.08 -33.05
C GLY A 624 -2.72 -1.12 -33.08
N MET A 625 -1.50 -0.69 -32.74
CA MET A 625 -0.30 -1.53 -32.75
C MET A 625 -0.32 -2.67 -31.72
N ARG A 626 -1.04 -2.50 -30.59
CA ARG A 626 -1.14 -3.51 -29.51
C ARG A 626 -1.72 -4.83 -30.01
N ASN A 627 -1.16 -5.94 -29.54
CA ASN A 627 -1.68 -7.30 -29.78
C ASN A 627 -2.99 -7.50 -29.00
N THR A 628 -4.03 -8.00 -29.66
CA THR A 628 -5.23 -8.54 -29.01
C THR A 628 -5.15 -10.07 -28.93
N PRO A 629 -5.61 -10.72 -27.85
CA PRO A 629 -5.73 -12.19 -27.79
C PRO A 629 -6.78 -12.75 -28.77
N LEU A 630 -7.74 -11.92 -29.18
CA LEU A 630 -8.75 -12.25 -30.17
C LEU A 630 -8.29 -11.91 -31.59
N SER A 631 -8.55 -12.81 -32.54
CA SER A 631 -8.23 -12.67 -33.96
C SER A 631 -9.24 -11.81 -34.72
N TYR A 632 -9.53 -10.61 -34.21
CA TYR A 632 -10.33 -9.60 -34.92
C TYR A 632 -9.42 -8.76 -35.79
N THR A 633 -9.81 -8.57 -37.06
CA THR A 633 -9.07 -7.72 -38.00
C THR A 633 -9.10 -6.26 -37.56
N CYS A 634 -8.15 -5.49 -38.08
CA CYS A 634 -8.04 -4.06 -37.79
C CYS A 634 -9.30 -3.23 -38.10
N GLU A 635 -10.12 -3.66 -39.07
CA GLU A 635 -11.43 -3.07 -39.37
C GLU A 635 -12.39 -3.18 -38.19
N MET A 636 -12.73 -4.40 -37.76
CA MET A 636 -13.70 -4.57 -36.67
C MET A 636 -13.20 -3.98 -35.36
N ARG A 637 -11.88 -4.00 -35.11
CA ARG A 637 -11.27 -3.33 -33.95
C ARG A 637 -11.49 -1.80 -33.98
N ALA A 638 -11.53 -1.17 -35.16
CA ALA A 638 -11.74 0.27 -35.30
C ALA A 638 -13.21 0.70 -35.13
N GLU A 639 -14.19 -0.19 -35.37
CA GLU A 639 -15.62 0.12 -35.21
C GLU A 639 -16.03 0.37 -33.74
N TYR A 640 -15.27 -0.15 -32.77
CA TYR A 640 -15.52 0.06 -31.34
C TYR A 640 -15.06 1.44 -30.81
N ILE A 641 -14.43 2.27 -31.64
CA ILE A 641 -13.73 3.49 -31.23
C ILE A 641 -14.71 4.68 -31.20
N ASN A 642 -15.10 5.08 -29.99
CA ASN A 642 -16.10 6.12 -29.75
C ASN A 642 -15.52 7.55 -29.69
N ASP A 643 -14.19 7.70 -29.69
CA ASP A 643 -13.51 8.99 -29.57
C ASP A 643 -13.42 9.78 -30.89
N GLY A 644 -13.98 9.23 -31.97
CA GLY A 644 -14.26 9.94 -33.23
C GLY A 644 -13.54 9.36 -34.44
N ALA A 645 -14.07 9.64 -35.63
CA ALA A 645 -13.61 9.06 -36.90
C ALA A 645 -12.11 9.30 -37.19
N LEU A 646 -11.55 10.43 -36.73
CA LEU A 646 -10.13 10.77 -36.88
C LEU A 646 -9.20 9.89 -36.02
N CYS A 647 -9.67 9.45 -34.85
CA CYS A 647 -8.98 8.48 -33.99
C CYS A 647 -9.10 7.06 -34.55
N ALA A 648 -10.29 6.67 -35.01
CA ALA A 648 -10.53 5.35 -35.62
C ALA A 648 -9.68 5.11 -36.88
N ALA A 649 -9.50 6.15 -37.72
CA ALA A 649 -8.62 6.08 -38.90
C ALA A 649 -7.14 5.86 -38.53
N ALA A 650 -6.64 6.58 -37.52
CA ALA A 650 -5.25 6.46 -37.06
C ALA A 650 -4.95 5.07 -36.46
N PHE A 651 -5.89 4.54 -35.66
CA PHE A 651 -5.84 3.18 -35.14
C PHE A 651 -5.77 2.13 -36.26
N LEU A 652 -6.66 2.23 -37.26
CA LEU A 652 -6.78 1.24 -38.34
C LEU A 652 -5.52 1.19 -39.22
N HIS A 653 -4.89 2.34 -39.47
CA HIS A 653 -3.60 2.41 -40.16
C HIS A 653 -2.52 1.64 -39.41
N CYS A 654 -2.26 2.03 -38.15
CA CYS A 654 -1.15 1.51 -37.34
C CYS A 654 -1.34 0.02 -36.95
N CYS A 655 -2.59 -0.47 -36.93
CA CYS A 655 -2.89 -1.88 -36.71
C CYS A 655 -2.44 -2.77 -37.88
N LYS A 656 -2.77 -2.40 -39.13
CA LYS A 656 -2.48 -3.24 -40.33
C LYS A 656 -0.99 -3.40 -40.60
N GLU A 657 -0.23 -2.33 -40.39
CA GLU A 657 1.22 -2.31 -40.51
C GLU A 657 1.89 -3.34 -39.57
N MET A 658 1.30 -3.57 -38.39
CA MET A 658 1.79 -4.54 -37.41
C MET A 658 1.31 -5.99 -37.66
N GLU A 659 0.31 -6.23 -38.52
CA GLU A 659 -0.08 -7.59 -38.91
C GLU A 659 0.93 -8.20 -39.88
N THR A 660 1.44 -7.42 -40.85
CA THR A 660 2.40 -7.90 -41.86
C THR A 660 3.71 -8.39 -41.22
N GLN A 661 4.30 -7.60 -40.31
CA GLN A 661 5.56 -7.93 -39.60
C GLN A 661 5.49 -9.16 -38.67
N ARG A 662 4.30 -9.71 -38.43
CA ARG A 662 4.08 -10.88 -37.56
C ARG A 662 3.96 -12.20 -38.34
N ALA A 663 3.68 -12.15 -39.65
CA ALA A 663 3.61 -13.34 -40.49
C ALA A 663 5.00 -14.00 -40.68
N GLU A 664 6.06 -13.21 -40.66
CA GLU A 664 7.43 -13.60 -41.06
C GLU A 664 8.22 -14.38 -39.99
N ARG A 665 7.65 -14.68 -38.81
CA ARG A 665 8.41 -15.13 -37.62
C ARG A 665 7.98 -16.50 -37.05
N LYS A 666 7.46 -17.42 -37.86
CA LYS A 666 6.62 -18.53 -37.33
C LYS A 666 6.97 -19.97 -37.74
N GLU A 667 8.23 -20.26 -38.04
CA GLU A 667 8.76 -21.63 -38.19
C GLU A 667 9.88 -21.88 -37.16
N ASP A 668 9.67 -22.80 -36.19
CA ASP A 668 10.49 -24.02 -36.05
C ASP A 668 10.16 -24.92 -34.80
N SER A 669 10.57 -26.19 -34.89
CA SER A 669 10.83 -27.20 -33.81
C SER A 669 9.68 -27.97 -33.09
N LEU A 670 9.88 -29.30 -32.95
CA LEU A 670 9.23 -30.25 -31.98
C LEU A 670 9.85 -31.69 -32.10
N ILE A 671 9.52 -32.61 -31.15
CA ILE A 671 9.63 -34.11 -31.13
C ILE A 671 10.46 -34.74 -29.95
N LEU A 672 10.24 -36.04 -29.64
CA LEU A 672 10.36 -36.73 -28.33
C LEU A 672 10.93 -38.19 -28.37
N ALA A 673 11.01 -38.86 -27.19
CA ALA A 673 11.03 -40.33 -26.88
C ALA A 673 12.40 -40.93 -26.37
N ARG A 674 12.54 -41.55 -25.16
CA ARG A 674 12.12 -42.89 -24.58
C ARG A 674 13.15 -44.04 -24.87
N GLU A 675 13.43 -45.11 -24.09
CA GLU A 675 13.17 -45.66 -22.71
C GLU A 675 14.12 -46.90 -22.49
N GLU A 676 14.23 -47.68 -21.39
CA GLU A 676 13.68 -47.68 -20.00
C GLU A 676 14.85 -47.77 -18.94
N ASP A 677 15.15 -48.69 -17.99
CA ASP A 677 14.78 -50.05 -17.49
C ASP A 677 15.86 -50.36 -16.38
N ASP A 678 15.80 -51.19 -15.31
CA ASP A 678 14.78 -51.84 -14.42
C ASP A 678 15.45 -52.11 -13.01
N SER A 679 14.70 -52.48 -11.95
CA SER A 679 15.11 -53.19 -10.69
C SER A 679 15.58 -52.36 -9.44
N TYR A 680 14.69 -52.22 -8.43
CA TYR A 680 14.80 -51.28 -7.27
C TYR A 680 14.10 -51.78 -5.98
N LEU A 681 14.50 -51.23 -4.82
CA LEU A 681 13.93 -51.49 -3.48
C LEU A 681 12.53 -50.85 -3.25
N ASP A 682 11.73 -51.36 -2.30
CA ASP A 682 10.31 -51.01 -2.17
C ASP A 682 10.03 -49.60 -1.57
N SER A 683 8.75 -49.21 -1.63
CA SER A 683 8.22 -47.84 -1.70
C SER A 683 7.46 -47.38 -0.45
N ASN A 684 7.35 -48.24 0.58
CA ASN A 684 6.43 -48.03 1.70
C ASN A 684 7.02 -47.28 2.90
N GLU A 685 8.33 -46.99 2.91
CA GLU A 685 9.03 -46.26 3.98
C GLU A 685 9.20 -44.74 3.69
N ILE A 686 8.72 -44.26 2.54
CA ILE A 686 8.96 -42.90 2.02
C ILE A 686 7.87 -41.92 2.52
N GLY A 687 8.27 -40.96 3.37
CA GLY A 687 7.37 -39.98 4.01
C GLY A 687 7.30 -38.62 3.31
N SER A 688 6.24 -38.39 2.53
CA SER A 688 6.05 -37.21 1.65
C SER A 688 5.96 -35.85 2.37
N ARG A 689 6.41 -34.77 1.72
CA ARG A 689 6.34 -33.36 2.16
C ARG A 689 5.00 -32.72 1.77
N THR A 690 4.42 -31.91 2.66
CA THR A 690 3.00 -31.45 2.58
C THR A 690 2.75 -29.97 2.89
N ASN A 691 3.72 -29.24 3.48
CA ASN A 691 3.50 -27.89 4.00
C ASN A 691 4.47 -26.89 3.35
N PHE A 692 3.92 -25.83 2.77
CA PHE A 692 4.62 -24.84 1.94
C PHE A 692 4.09 -23.42 2.23
N PRO A 693 4.35 -22.84 3.44
CA PRO A 693 3.98 -21.46 3.75
C PRO A 693 4.88 -20.46 3.00
N GLU A 694 4.42 -19.23 2.81
CA GLU A 694 5.23 -18.11 2.29
C GLU A 694 5.97 -17.35 3.40
N SER A 695 5.33 -17.25 4.57
CA SER A 695 5.83 -16.60 5.79
C SER A 695 5.36 -17.41 7.02
N TRP A 696 6.16 -17.38 8.10
CA TRP A 696 5.83 -17.98 9.40
C TRP A 696 6.75 -17.39 10.49
N LEU A 697 6.64 -17.92 11.72
CA LEU A 697 7.34 -17.44 12.94
C LEU A 697 7.02 -15.98 13.32
N TRP A 698 5.84 -15.47 12.98
CA TRP A 698 5.34 -14.20 13.50
C TRP A 698 5.11 -14.32 15.01
N SER A 699 6.09 -13.89 15.82
CA SER A 699 5.99 -13.96 17.27
C SER A 699 6.86 -12.92 18.00
N ASP A 700 6.29 -12.36 19.07
CA ASP A 700 6.95 -11.43 19.99
C ASP A 700 7.60 -12.18 21.15
N VAL A 701 8.92 -12.10 21.27
CA VAL A 701 9.71 -12.76 22.33
C VAL A 701 10.22 -11.73 23.34
N PRO A 702 9.68 -11.66 24.57
CA PRO A 702 10.18 -10.78 25.62
C PRO A 702 11.47 -11.33 26.23
N LEU A 703 12.57 -10.57 26.14
CA LEU A 703 13.85 -10.92 26.76
C LEU A 703 13.82 -10.58 28.27
N PRO A 704 14.28 -11.47 29.17
CA PRO A 704 14.28 -11.21 30.61
C PRO A 704 15.20 -10.05 30.99
N ALA A 705 14.88 -9.38 32.10
CA ALA A 705 15.48 -8.10 32.49
C ALA A 705 16.63 -8.20 33.52
N TYR A 706 17.18 -9.40 33.80
CA TYR A 706 18.03 -9.61 34.98
C TYR A 706 19.52 -9.90 34.69
N THR A 707 20.37 -9.29 35.53
CA THR A 707 21.83 -9.43 35.67
C THR A 707 22.79 -8.89 34.59
N ASN A 708 23.77 -8.11 35.08
CA ASN A 708 25.12 -7.87 34.55
C ASN A 708 25.35 -7.16 33.20
N ASN A 709 24.37 -6.43 32.65
CA ASN A 709 24.55 -5.60 31.42
C ASN A 709 25.01 -6.38 30.16
N THR A 710 25.07 -7.71 30.24
CA THR A 710 25.41 -8.63 29.14
C THR A 710 24.19 -8.87 28.27
N LEU A 711 24.41 -9.08 26.96
CA LEU A 711 23.33 -9.41 26.03
C LEU A 711 22.70 -10.75 26.40
N PHE A 712 21.37 -10.79 26.53
CA PHE A 712 20.66 -12.03 26.78
C PHE A 712 20.62 -12.85 25.48
N THR A 713 20.65 -14.18 25.60
CA THR A 713 20.56 -15.10 24.46
C THR A 713 19.46 -16.12 24.71
N PHE A 714 18.52 -16.22 23.77
CA PHE A 714 17.44 -17.19 23.75
C PHE A 714 17.58 -18.15 22.55
N THR A 715 16.98 -19.34 22.64
CA THR A 715 16.98 -20.32 21.54
C THR A 715 15.55 -20.68 21.17
N VAL A 716 15.15 -20.37 19.94
CA VAL A 716 13.88 -20.80 19.34
C VAL A 716 14.14 -22.08 18.54
N ASN A 717 13.54 -23.20 18.94
CA ASN A 717 13.61 -24.45 18.18
C ASN A 717 12.44 -24.55 17.20
N THR A 718 12.71 -24.94 15.96
CA THR A 718 11.71 -25.05 14.88
C THR A 718 12.11 -26.12 13.84
N PHE A 719 11.24 -26.39 12.87
CA PHE A 719 11.41 -27.36 11.80
C PHE A 719 11.06 -26.74 10.45
N PHE A 720 11.90 -26.95 9.44
CA PHE A 720 11.61 -26.54 8.07
C PHE A 720 10.82 -27.62 7.32
N TYR A 721 9.82 -27.26 6.51
CA TYR A 721 8.99 -28.22 5.77
C TYR A 721 9.17 -28.15 4.24
N SER A 722 9.55 -26.98 3.71
CA SER A 722 9.87 -26.74 2.31
C SER A 722 11.39 -26.84 2.03
N ILE A 723 11.76 -26.93 0.75
CA ILE A 723 13.13 -26.79 0.24
C ILE A 723 13.20 -25.41 -0.40
N THR A 724 13.92 -24.48 0.23
CA THR A 724 13.98 -23.04 -0.11
C THR A 724 15.07 -22.36 0.75
N THR A 725 15.33 -21.08 0.52
CA THR A 725 16.07 -20.23 1.48
C THR A 725 15.08 -19.44 2.32
N TRP A 726 15.13 -19.64 3.64
CA TRP A 726 14.40 -18.82 4.61
C TRP A 726 15.23 -17.63 5.03
N GLN A 727 14.68 -16.42 4.92
CA GLN A 727 15.32 -15.22 5.46
C GLN A 727 14.60 -14.79 6.75
N PHE A 728 15.29 -14.99 7.87
CA PHE A 728 14.84 -14.54 9.19
C PHE A 728 15.15 -13.05 9.35
N THR A 729 14.16 -12.27 9.76
CA THR A 729 14.32 -10.89 10.20
C THR A 729 13.85 -10.77 11.65
N GLY A 730 14.56 -9.97 12.44
CA GLY A 730 14.16 -9.64 13.80
C GLY A 730 14.20 -8.13 14.02
N ILE A 731 13.24 -7.60 14.78
CA ILE A 731 13.24 -6.21 15.25
C ILE A 731 13.10 -6.24 16.77
N SER A 732 13.96 -5.51 17.48
CA SER A 732 13.90 -5.42 18.94
C SER A 732 13.53 -4.01 19.40
N LEU A 733 12.48 -3.91 20.23
CA LEU A 733 12.03 -2.69 20.88
C LEU A 733 12.46 -2.71 22.35
N SER A 734 13.36 -1.81 22.72
CA SER A 734 13.86 -1.59 24.08
C SER A 734 13.36 -0.26 24.66
N ARG A 735 13.01 -0.25 25.95
CA ARG A 735 12.62 0.98 26.68
C ARG A 735 13.76 1.98 26.85
N THR A 736 15.01 1.53 26.86
CA THR A 736 16.22 2.37 27.05
C THR A 736 17.00 2.58 25.77
N HIS A 737 17.00 1.60 24.87
CA HIS A 737 17.77 1.65 23.61
C HIS A 737 16.91 1.88 22.36
N GLY A 738 15.59 1.97 22.46
CA GLY A 738 14.71 2.22 21.31
C GLY A 738 14.57 1.01 20.37
N ILE A 739 14.32 1.27 19.10
CA ILE A 739 14.17 0.25 18.05
C ILE A 739 15.54 -0.12 17.45
N CYS A 740 15.76 -1.42 17.23
CA CYS A 740 16.88 -1.95 16.46
C CYS A 740 16.36 -3.00 15.48
N VAL A 741 16.55 -2.77 14.17
CA VAL A 741 16.36 -3.79 13.13
C VAL A 741 17.64 -4.60 13.02
N GLY A 742 17.56 -5.91 13.23
CA GLY A 742 18.69 -6.82 13.08
C GLY A 742 19.05 -7.08 11.62
N GLU A 743 20.32 -7.43 11.36
CA GLU A 743 20.72 -7.95 10.05
C GLU A 743 20.00 -9.28 9.77
N PRO A 744 19.58 -9.56 8.52
CA PRO A 744 18.95 -10.82 8.17
C PRO A 744 19.86 -12.02 8.33
N LEU A 745 19.29 -13.13 8.79
CA LEU A 745 19.92 -14.45 8.72
C LEU A 745 19.27 -15.25 7.58
N GLU A 746 20.05 -15.58 6.56
CA GLU A 746 19.62 -16.50 5.49
C GLU A 746 19.95 -17.95 5.86
N VAL A 747 18.99 -18.85 5.68
CA VAL A 747 19.08 -20.27 6.03
C VAL A 747 18.64 -21.12 4.84
N ILE A 748 19.60 -21.77 4.18
CA ILE A 748 19.36 -22.62 3.00
C ILE A 748 18.89 -24.00 3.47
N VAL A 749 17.71 -24.43 3.01
CA VAL A 749 17.13 -25.74 3.31
C VAL A 749 17.06 -26.57 2.03
N ARG A 750 17.77 -27.71 1.99
CA ARG A 750 17.87 -28.58 0.81
C ARG A 750 18.11 -30.04 1.17
N LYS A 751 17.92 -30.93 0.19
CA LYS A 751 18.34 -32.33 0.20
C LYS A 751 19.26 -32.59 -1.00
N ALA A 752 20.12 -33.60 -0.93
CA ALA A 752 20.97 -33.99 -2.07
C ALA A 752 20.16 -34.59 -3.24
N PHE A 753 18.98 -35.17 -2.94
CA PHE A 753 17.99 -35.63 -3.91
C PHE A 753 16.59 -35.24 -3.43
N PHE A 754 15.76 -34.68 -4.32
CA PHE A 754 14.37 -34.33 -4.04
C PHE A 754 13.52 -34.17 -5.31
N ILE A 755 12.20 -34.10 -5.11
CA ILE A 755 11.18 -33.84 -6.13
C ILE A 755 10.62 -32.42 -5.95
N ASP A 756 10.40 -31.69 -7.04
CA ASP A 756 9.40 -30.63 -7.09
C ASP A 756 8.25 -31.02 -8.06
N LEU A 757 7.05 -30.52 -7.79
CA LEU A 757 5.83 -30.87 -8.52
C LEU A 757 5.15 -29.60 -9.01
N ARG A 758 5.04 -29.44 -10.34
CA ARG A 758 4.36 -28.31 -10.96
C ARG A 758 2.89 -28.68 -11.23
N LEU A 759 1.99 -27.95 -10.58
CA LEU A 759 0.54 -27.96 -10.78
C LEU A 759 0.09 -26.54 -11.20
N PRO A 760 -0.97 -26.41 -12.01
CA PRO A 760 -1.63 -25.13 -12.23
C PRO A 760 -2.39 -24.67 -10.96
N HIS A 761 -2.85 -23.43 -10.95
CA HIS A 761 -3.67 -22.89 -9.85
C HIS A 761 -5.00 -23.65 -9.68
N SER A 762 -5.62 -24.03 -10.80
CA SER A 762 -6.86 -24.80 -10.87
C SER A 762 -6.90 -25.65 -12.13
N ALA A 763 -7.86 -26.57 -12.21
CA ALA A 763 -8.14 -27.48 -13.31
C ALA A 763 -9.65 -27.62 -13.52
N VAL A 764 -10.11 -27.77 -14.76
CA VAL A 764 -11.54 -28.06 -15.04
C VAL A 764 -11.78 -29.58 -14.99
N ARG A 765 -12.92 -30.03 -14.46
CA ARG A 765 -13.29 -31.46 -14.53
C ARG A 765 -13.28 -31.94 -15.98
N GLY A 766 -12.64 -33.09 -16.22
CA GLY A 766 -12.53 -33.70 -17.55
C GLY A 766 -11.43 -33.13 -18.44
N GLU A 767 -10.74 -32.07 -18.02
CA GLU A 767 -9.59 -31.50 -18.72
C GLU A 767 -8.37 -32.44 -18.65
N GLN A 768 -7.71 -32.66 -19.78
CA GLN A 768 -6.46 -33.45 -19.80
C GLN A 768 -5.26 -32.53 -19.58
N LEU A 769 -4.60 -32.68 -18.43
CA LEU A 769 -3.47 -31.86 -18.02
C LEU A 769 -2.16 -32.67 -17.98
N GLU A 770 -1.09 -32.08 -18.48
CA GLU A 770 0.28 -32.55 -18.24
C GLU A 770 0.84 -31.82 -17.01
N ILE A 771 1.04 -32.55 -15.91
CA ILE A 771 1.75 -32.07 -14.72
C ILE A 771 3.19 -32.57 -14.75
N LYS A 772 4.16 -31.72 -14.38
CA LYS A 772 5.59 -32.05 -14.44
C LYS A 772 6.15 -32.26 -13.03
N ALA A 773 6.66 -33.46 -12.77
CA ALA A 773 7.51 -33.73 -11.62
C ALA A 773 8.97 -33.49 -12.02
N ILE A 774 9.63 -32.54 -11.38
CA ILE A 774 11.03 -32.19 -11.61
C ILE A 774 11.86 -32.93 -10.56
N LEU A 775 12.68 -33.88 -11.01
CA LEU A 775 13.66 -34.55 -10.17
C LEU A 775 14.96 -33.76 -10.17
N HIS A 776 15.59 -33.61 -9.01
CA HIS A 776 16.90 -32.98 -8.87
C HIS A 776 17.90 -33.97 -8.26
N ASN A 777 19.02 -34.22 -8.95
CA ASN A 777 20.14 -35.02 -8.44
C ASN A 777 21.37 -34.13 -8.23
N TYR A 778 21.58 -33.66 -7.00
CA TYR A 778 22.76 -32.89 -6.63
C TYR A 778 23.84 -33.74 -5.96
N THR A 779 23.81 -35.06 -6.16
CA THR A 779 24.93 -35.94 -5.82
C THR A 779 26.00 -35.87 -6.93
N PRO A 780 27.29 -36.09 -6.60
CA PRO A 780 28.39 -36.08 -7.59
C PRO A 780 28.40 -37.33 -8.50
N ASN A 781 27.47 -38.26 -8.33
CA ASN A 781 27.36 -39.48 -9.12
C ASN A 781 26.09 -39.42 -10.00
N PRO A 782 26.08 -40.04 -11.18
CA PRO A 782 24.82 -40.33 -11.87
C PRO A 782 23.98 -41.27 -11.02
N VAL A 783 22.68 -41.00 -10.94
CA VAL A 783 21.72 -41.83 -10.21
C VAL A 783 20.63 -42.32 -11.15
N THR A 784 20.02 -43.45 -10.83
CA THR A 784 18.76 -43.85 -11.47
C THR A 784 17.67 -43.90 -10.40
N VAL A 785 16.49 -43.44 -10.77
CA VAL A 785 15.40 -43.10 -9.87
C VAL A 785 14.13 -43.81 -10.32
N ARG A 786 13.46 -44.56 -9.44
CA ARG A 786 12.07 -44.95 -9.64
C ARG A 786 11.17 -43.85 -9.10
N VAL A 787 10.29 -43.32 -9.94
CA VAL A 787 9.21 -42.40 -9.56
C VAL A 787 7.89 -43.17 -9.49
N ASP A 788 7.20 -43.07 -8.37
CA ASP A 788 5.90 -43.69 -8.10
C ASP A 788 4.84 -42.57 -7.97
N LEU A 789 3.92 -42.44 -8.94
CA LEU A 789 2.70 -41.61 -8.84
C LEU A 789 1.61 -42.42 -8.13
N SER A 790 1.07 -41.92 -7.02
CA SER A 790 -0.01 -42.58 -6.28
C SER A 790 -1.38 -42.44 -6.98
N GLU A 791 -2.26 -43.43 -6.81
CA GLU A 791 -3.67 -43.33 -7.19
C GLU A 791 -4.44 -42.38 -6.24
N GLU A 792 -5.32 -41.58 -6.81
CA GLU A 792 -6.28 -40.68 -6.13
C GLU A 792 -7.65 -40.95 -6.77
N GLU A 793 -8.67 -41.27 -5.97
CA GLU A 793 -9.96 -41.84 -6.43
C GLU A 793 -10.69 -40.93 -7.44
N HIS A 794 -10.37 -39.64 -7.41
CA HIS A 794 -11.05 -38.60 -8.15
C HIS A 794 -10.18 -37.94 -9.23
N VAL A 795 -9.01 -38.50 -9.52
CA VAL A 795 -8.11 -38.08 -10.60
C VAL A 795 -7.70 -39.28 -11.44
N CYS A 796 -8.29 -39.40 -12.63
CA CYS A 796 -7.90 -40.42 -13.59
C CYS A 796 -6.47 -40.13 -14.07
N SER A 797 -5.62 -41.15 -13.98
CA SER A 797 -4.21 -41.09 -14.33
C SER A 797 -3.72 -42.50 -14.64
N SER A 798 -2.49 -42.64 -15.14
CA SER A 798 -1.87 -43.95 -15.35
C SER A 798 -1.80 -44.82 -14.07
N ALA A 799 -1.94 -44.24 -12.87
CA ALA A 799 -1.94 -44.98 -11.60
C ALA A 799 -3.23 -45.77 -11.35
N SER A 800 -4.36 -45.32 -11.90
CA SER A 800 -5.70 -45.87 -11.57
C SER A 800 -5.95 -47.32 -12.05
N LYS A 801 -5.03 -47.89 -12.84
CA LYS A 801 -5.06 -49.32 -13.23
C LYS A 801 -4.15 -50.21 -12.37
N ARG A 802 -3.34 -49.64 -11.47
CA ARG A 802 -2.24 -50.33 -10.77
C ARG A 802 -2.02 -49.90 -9.30
N ARG A 803 -2.86 -49.03 -8.72
CA ARG A 803 -2.68 -48.31 -7.43
C ARG A 803 -1.48 -47.35 -7.36
N ARG A 804 -0.40 -47.62 -8.09
CA ARG A 804 0.72 -46.71 -8.33
C ARG A 804 1.16 -46.83 -9.79
N TYR A 805 1.43 -45.72 -10.47
CA TYR A 805 2.13 -45.73 -11.75
C TYR A 805 3.61 -45.51 -11.50
N ARG A 806 4.44 -46.38 -12.10
CA ARG A 806 5.89 -46.39 -11.90
C ARG A 806 6.58 -45.98 -13.19
N GLN A 807 7.59 -45.14 -13.09
CA GLN A 807 8.46 -44.77 -14.21
C GLN A 807 9.90 -44.64 -13.71
N GLU A 808 10.85 -45.20 -14.45
CA GLU A 808 12.27 -45.10 -14.12
C GLU A 808 13.00 -44.04 -14.94
N VAL A 809 13.92 -43.34 -14.27
CA VAL A 809 14.54 -42.12 -14.79
C VAL A 809 16.03 -42.11 -14.46
N LYS A 810 16.87 -42.22 -15.49
CA LYS A 810 18.34 -42.06 -15.40
C LYS A 810 18.69 -40.57 -15.35
N MET A 811 19.55 -40.17 -14.42
CA MET A 811 19.98 -38.79 -14.19
C MET A 811 21.51 -38.72 -14.10
N GLY A 812 22.11 -37.70 -14.73
CA GLY A 812 23.53 -37.40 -14.57
C GLY A 812 23.85 -36.82 -13.18
N ALA A 813 25.13 -36.79 -12.82
CA ALA A 813 25.60 -36.05 -11.65
C ALA A 813 25.27 -34.55 -11.78
N GLN A 814 24.84 -33.91 -10.71
CA GLN A 814 24.37 -32.51 -10.67
C GLN A 814 23.22 -32.14 -11.63
N THR A 815 22.57 -33.10 -12.31
CA THR A 815 21.51 -32.81 -13.29
C THR A 815 20.10 -32.72 -12.70
N THR A 816 19.23 -32.01 -13.41
CA THR A 816 17.78 -31.94 -13.18
C THR A 816 17.05 -32.63 -14.34
N ARG A 817 15.96 -33.36 -14.07
CA ARG A 817 15.18 -34.04 -15.13
C ARG A 817 13.68 -33.98 -14.86
N ALA A 818 12.92 -33.49 -15.84
CA ALA A 818 11.46 -33.43 -15.79
C ALA A 818 10.82 -34.77 -16.19
N VAL A 819 9.73 -35.11 -15.52
CA VAL A 819 8.92 -36.32 -15.71
C VAL A 819 7.45 -35.90 -15.86
N PRO A 820 6.88 -35.97 -17.08
CA PRO A 820 5.50 -35.57 -17.31
C PRO A 820 4.53 -36.68 -16.93
N PHE A 821 3.50 -36.36 -16.14
CA PHE A 821 2.36 -37.23 -15.87
C PHE A 821 1.08 -36.61 -16.42
N ILE A 822 0.33 -37.39 -17.19
CA ILE A 822 -0.98 -36.98 -17.70
C ILE A 822 -2.04 -37.32 -16.65
N ILE A 823 -2.84 -36.33 -16.27
CA ILE A 823 -3.96 -36.46 -15.33
C ILE A 823 -5.24 -35.87 -15.92
N ILE A 824 -6.39 -36.45 -15.57
CA ILE A 824 -7.74 -35.98 -15.91
C ILE A 824 -8.56 -35.99 -14.62
N PRO A 825 -8.94 -34.84 -14.04
CA PRO A 825 -9.70 -34.81 -12.80
C PRO A 825 -11.16 -35.15 -13.07
N MET A 826 -11.70 -36.13 -12.34
CA MET A 826 -13.00 -36.77 -12.63
C MET A 826 -14.17 -36.20 -11.82
N LYS A 827 -13.88 -35.42 -10.77
CA LYS A 827 -14.86 -34.89 -9.81
C LYS A 827 -14.38 -33.51 -9.33
N GLU A 828 -15.22 -32.76 -8.64
CA GLU A 828 -14.96 -31.38 -8.21
C GLU A 828 -14.53 -31.32 -6.73
N GLY A 829 -13.50 -30.52 -6.41
CA GLY A 829 -12.98 -30.43 -5.04
C GLY A 829 -11.50 -30.07 -4.97
N LYS A 830 -10.84 -30.44 -3.87
CA LYS A 830 -9.39 -30.29 -3.67
C LYS A 830 -8.76 -31.65 -3.42
N TYR A 831 -7.94 -32.14 -4.35
CA TYR A 831 -7.36 -33.49 -4.34
C TYR A 831 -5.86 -33.49 -4.13
N ASN A 832 -5.32 -34.57 -3.58
CA ASN A 832 -3.91 -34.66 -3.20
C ASN A 832 -3.13 -35.37 -4.31
N ILE A 833 -2.38 -34.63 -5.12
CA ILE A 833 -1.45 -35.23 -6.07
C ILE A 833 -0.17 -35.62 -5.29
N GLU A 834 -0.01 -36.92 -5.02
CA GLU A 834 1.19 -37.48 -4.39
C GLU A 834 2.12 -38.11 -5.43
N ILE A 835 3.40 -37.72 -5.37
CA ILE A 835 4.48 -38.34 -6.15
C ILE A 835 5.62 -38.69 -5.19
N LYS A 836 6.13 -39.91 -5.28
CA LYS A 836 7.30 -40.40 -4.52
C LYS A 836 8.43 -40.78 -5.46
N ALA A 837 9.67 -40.75 -4.98
CA ALA A 837 10.83 -41.16 -5.75
C ALA A 837 11.90 -41.78 -4.85
N ALA A 838 12.53 -42.84 -5.35
CA ALA A 838 13.61 -43.58 -4.68
C ALA A 838 14.78 -43.81 -5.63
N VAL A 839 16.00 -43.59 -5.15
CA VAL A 839 17.25 -43.86 -5.89
C VAL A 839 17.62 -45.34 -5.79
N ARG A 840 18.22 -45.90 -6.84
CA ARG A 840 18.77 -47.28 -6.83
C ARG A 840 19.81 -47.44 -5.72
N ASP A 841 19.80 -48.59 -5.04
CA ASP A 841 20.88 -49.06 -4.15
C ASP A 841 21.35 -48.01 -3.12
N SER A 842 20.42 -47.17 -2.66
CA SER A 842 20.68 -45.98 -1.85
C SER A 842 19.52 -45.72 -0.89
N SER A 843 19.81 -45.05 0.23
CA SER A 843 18.78 -44.52 1.15
C SER A 843 18.13 -43.23 0.64
N LEU A 844 18.64 -42.63 -0.44
CA LEU A 844 18.10 -41.39 -1.00
C LEU A 844 16.69 -41.57 -1.57
N ASN A 845 15.73 -40.93 -0.92
CA ASN A 845 14.32 -40.92 -1.30
C ASN A 845 13.69 -39.56 -1.00
N ASP A 846 12.59 -39.25 -1.67
CA ASP A 846 11.76 -38.08 -1.36
C ASP A 846 10.30 -38.34 -1.79
N GLY A 847 9.38 -37.54 -1.27
CA GLY A 847 7.99 -37.55 -1.71
C GLY A 847 7.37 -36.18 -1.53
N ILE A 848 6.39 -35.86 -2.37
CA ILE A 848 5.74 -34.56 -2.39
C ILE A 848 4.24 -34.71 -2.60
N ILE A 849 3.46 -33.96 -1.83
CA ILE A 849 2.01 -33.84 -1.95
C ILE A 849 1.68 -32.37 -2.18
N LYS A 850 1.06 -32.03 -3.31
CA LYS A 850 0.45 -30.72 -3.56
C LYS A 850 -1.04 -30.90 -3.86
N LYS A 851 -1.86 -29.89 -3.52
CA LYS A 851 -3.32 -29.94 -3.71
C LYS A 851 -3.71 -29.31 -5.03
N LEU A 852 -4.40 -30.07 -5.88
CA LEU A 852 -5.02 -29.57 -7.10
C LEU A 852 -6.46 -29.11 -6.78
N LEU A 853 -6.82 -27.91 -7.20
CA LEU A 853 -8.20 -27.40 -7.14
C LEU A 853 -8.93 -27.73 -8.45
N VAL A 854 -9.98 -28.54 -8.38
CA VAL A 854 -10.80 -28.91 -9.54
C VAL A 854 -12.16 -28.21 -9.47
N VAL A 855 -12.51 -27.51 -10.56
CA VAL A 855 -13.77 -26.78 -10.74
C VAL A 855 -14.70 -27.50 -11.75
N PRO A 856 -16.03 -27.30 -11.68
CA PRO A 856 -16.97 -27.79 -12.69
C PRO A 856 -16.68 -27.21 -14.08
N GLU A 857 -17.18 -27.89 -15.12
CA GLU A 857 -17.28 -27.30 -16.46
C GLU A 857 -18.49 -26.35 -16.57
N GLY A 858 -18.43 -25.38 -17.48
CA GLY A 858 -19.50 -24.41 -17.70
C GLY A 858 -19.55 -23.28 -16.65
N VAL A 859 -20.73 -22.69 -16.46
CA VAL A 859 -20.96 -21.59 -15.52
C VAL A 859 -22.04 -21.99 -14.52
N LEU A 860 -21.83 -21.66 -13.23
CA LEU A 860 -22.77 -21.99 -12.16
C LEU A 860 -24.04 -21.12 -12.23
N VAL A 861 -25.06 -21.60 -12.94
CA VAL A 861 -26.40 -20.99 -12.96
C VAL A 861 -27.25 -21.57 -11.82
N LYS A 862 -27.98 -20.71 -11.10
CA LYS A 862 -28.87 -21.11 -9.99
C LYS A 862 -30.28 -20.56 -10.23
N PHE A 863 -31.28 -21.43 -10.32
CA PHE A 863 -32.68 -21.04 -10.47
C PHE A 863 -33.50 -21.39 -9.22
N PRO A 864 -34.27 -20.45 -8.66
CA PRO A 864 -35.29 -20.71 -7.64
C PRO A 864 -36.69 -20.84 -8.26
N GLN A 865 -37.52 -21.69 -7.66
CA GLN A 865 -38.93 -21.87 -8.01
C GLN A 865 -39.77 -21.67 -6.74
N ILE A 866 -40.60 -20.61 -6.70
CA ILE A 866 -41.37 -20.21 -5.52
C ILE A 866 -42.83 -20.67 -5.63
N ILE A 867 -43.30 -21.44 -4.64
CA ILE A 867 -44.71 -21.87 -4.52
C ILE A 867 -45.35 -21.17 -3.32
N ILE A 868 -46.45 -20.44 -3.57
CA ILE A 868 -47.36 -19.88 -2.56
C ILE A 868 -48.38 -20.95 -2.15
N LEU A 869 -48.47 -21.26 -0.86
CA LEU A 869 -49.65 -21.92 -0.29
C LEU A 869 -50.75 -20.88 0.01
N ASP A 870 -52.02 -21.28 -0.09
CA ASP A 870 -53.15 -20.59 0.59
C ASP A 870 -54.28 -21.61 0.82
N PRO A 871 -54.28 -22.37 1.93
CA PRO A 871 -55.31 -23.38 2.17
C PRO A 871 -56.69 -22.76 2.48
N THR A 872 -56.79 -21.44 2.68
CA THR A 872 -58.07 -20.76 2.96
C THR A 872 -58.86 -20.45 1.69
N THR A 873 -58.17 -20.16 0.58
CA THR A 873 -58.81 -19.90 -0.73
C THR A 873 -58.76 -21.10 -1.67
N ASN A 874 -57.70 -21.91 -1.60
CA ASN A 874 -57.41 -22.95 -2.60
C ASN A 874 -57.65 -24.39 -2.08
N GLY A 875 -57.92 -24.55 -0.79
CA GLY A 875 -58.19 -25.86 -0.16
C GLY A 875 -56.98 -26.78 -0.03
N VAL A 876 -57.24 -28.06 0.28
CA VAL A 876 -56.23 -29.11 0.41
C VAL A 876 -55.92 -29.72 -0.96
N GLY A 877 -55.02 -29.08 -1.71
CA GLY A 877 -54.58 -29.55 -3.04
C GLY A 877 -53.41 -30.54 -2.97
N GLU A 878 -53.43 -31.57 -3.82
CA GLU A 878 -52.23 -32.34 -4.17
C GLU A 878 -51.55 -31.70 -5.39
N PHE A 879 -50.24 -31.51 -5.31
CA PHE A 879 -49.41 -31.06 -6.45
C PHE A 879 -48.42 -32.15 -6.87
N THR A 880 -48.26 -32.32 -8.18
CA THR A 880 -47.24 -33.16 -8.83
C THR A 880 -46.52 -32.35 -9.90
N HIS A 881 -45.22 -32.60 -10.07
CA HIS A 881 -44.39 -31.82 -11.00
C HIS A 881 -43.26 -32.67 -11.59
N GLU A 882 -43.02 -32.53 -12.89
CA GLU A 882 -41.91 -33.15 -13.63
C GLU A 882 -40.69 -32.23 -13.61
N MET A 883 -39.48 -32.82 -13.58
CA MET A 883 -38.22 -32.07 -13.66
C MET A 883 -37.54 -32.25 -15.03
N PRO A 884 -36.84 -31.21 -15.55
CA PRO A 884 -36.07 -31.34 -16.78
C PRO A 884 -34.94 -32.37 -16.62
N HIS A 885 -34.65 -33.10 -17.70
CA HIS A 885 -33.93 -34.39 -17.66
C HIS A 885 -32.42 -34.32 -17.34
N TYR A 886 -31.82 -33.14 -17.17
CA TYR A 886 -30.36 -32.97 -17.04
C TYR A 886 -29.98 -32.05 -15.87
N VAL A 887 -29.94 -32.62 -14.65
CA VAL A 887 -29.63 -31.91 -13.40
C VAL A 887 -28.60 -32.69 -12.58
N VAL A 888 -27.58 -32.01 -12.05
CA VAL A 888 -26.62 -32.57 -11.08
C VAL A 888 -26.62 -31.69 -9.83
N ILE A 889 -27.02 -32.26 -8.69
CA ILE A 889 -27.17 -31.51 -7.43
C ILE A 889 -25.83 -31.45 -6.69
N ILE A 890 -25.29 -30.24 -6.53
CA ILE A 890 -24.09 -29.94 -5.74
C ILE A 890 -24.53 -29.14 -4.48
N GLU A 891 -23.81 -29.30 -3.37
CA GLU A 891 -24.33 -28.96 -2.03
C GLU A 891 -24.44 -27.45 -1.70
N GLN A 892 -25.08 -27.17 -0.55
CA GLN A 892 -25.44 -25.87 0.02
C GLN A 892 -26.59 -25.12 -0.67
N VAL A 893 -27.79 -25.71 -0.54
CA VAL A 893 -29.07 -24.99 -0.60
C VAL A 893 -29.46 -24.59 0.84
N SER A 894 -29.42 -23.30 1.15
CA SER A 894 -29.68 -22.76 2.50
C SER A 894 -30.49 -21.46 2.50
N ALA A 895 -31.73 -21.54 2.02
CA ALA A 895 -32.81 -20.59 2.27
C ALA A 895 -34.13 -21.36 2.08
N LEU A 896 -34.93 -21.55 3.13
CA LEU A 896 -35.97 -22.60 3.15
C LEU A 896 -37.14 -22.27 4.10
N VAL A 897 -38.29 -21.98 3.48
CA VAL A 897 -39.59 -21.65 4.10
C VAL A 897 -39.49 -20.55 5.16
N GLU A 898 -39.36 -19.31 4.68
CA GLU A 898 -39.52 -18.10 5.49
C GLU A 898 -40.74 -17.31 5.01
N ASN A 899 -41.30 -16.45 5.86
CA ASN A 899 -41.94 -15.23 5.36
C ASN A 899 -40.83 -14.48 4.60
N ALA A 900 -41.01 -14.21 3.30
CA ALA A 900 -39.91 -13.78 2.38
C ALA A 900 -39.11 -12.54 2.87
N ILE A 901 -39.69 -11.78 3.79
CA ILE A 901 -39.07 -10.69 4.53
C ILE A 901 -39.06 -11.05 6.02
N SER A 902 -37.98 -11.69 6.43
CA SER A 902 -37.60 -11.92 7.82
C SER A 902 -36.35 -11.10 8.15
N GLY A 903 -36.03 -10.97 9.44
CA GLY A 903 -34.74 -10.41 9.85
C GLY A 903 -33.53 -11.21 9.33
N ASN A 904 -33.68 -12.53 9.18
CA ASN A 904 -32.65 -13.42 8.61
C ASN A 904 -32.45 -13.18 7.11
N SER A 905 -33.54 -13.05 6.34
CA SER A 905 -33.54 -12.67 4.92
C SER A 905 -32.81 -11.33 4.72
N MET A 906 -33.16 -10.30 5.50
CA MET A 906 -32.45 -9.01 5.52
C MET A 906 -30.97 -9.16 5.96
N GLY A 907 -30.68 -10.12 6.83
CA GLY A 907 -29.33 -10.50 7.25
C GLY A 907 -28.44 -11.12 6.17
N THR A 908 -28.99 -11.48 5.00
CA THR A 908 -28.24 -11.91 3.82
C THR A 908 -27.87 -10.74 2.90
N LEU A 909 -28.58 -9.61 2.99
CA LEU A 909 -28.29 -8.37 2.26
C LEU A 909 -27.17 -7.53 2.90
N ILE A 910 -26.69 -7.93 4.07
CA ILE A 910 -25.51 -7.36 4.73
C ILE A 910 -24.26 -7.92 4.03
N VAL A 911 -23.93 -7.31 2.88
CA VAL A 911 -22.80 -7.68 2.01
C VAL A 911 -21.84 -6.50 1.90
N GLN A 912 -20.54 -6.77 1.77
CA GLN A 912 -19.55 -5.71 1.54
C GLN A 912 -19.61 -5.20 0.09
N PRO A 913 -19.77 -3.88 -0.14
CA PRO A 913 -19.75 -3.29 -1.47
C PRO A 913 -18.37 -3.37 -2.15
N SER A 914 -18.38 -3.62 -3.46
CA SER A 914 -17.19 -3.76 -4.30
C SER A 914 -17.51 -3.55 -5.80
N GLY A 915 -16.48 -3.47 -6.65
CA GLY A 915 -16.61 -3.35 -8.11
C GLY A 915 -16.33 -1.94 -8.65
N CYS A 916 -16.76 -1.67 -9.87
CA CYS A 916 -16.81 -0.30 -10.44
C CYS A 916 -17.86 0.56 -9.71
N GLY A 917 -17.88 1.89 -9.89
CA GLY A 917 -18.77 2.77 -9.10
C GLY A 917 -20.25 2.35 -9.14
N GLU A 918 -20.74 1.96 -10.31
CA GLU A 918 -22.11 1.45 -10.49
C GLU A 918 -22.41 0.16 -9.72
N GLN A 919 -21.43 -0.74 -9.60
CA GLN A 919 -21.54 -1.98 -8.82
C GLN A 919 -21.34 -1.73 -7.32
N ASN A 920 -20.44 -0.82 -6.95
CA ASN A 920 -20.11 -0.48 -5.57
C ASN A 920 -21.29 0.22 -4.89
N ILE A 921 -21.93 1.21 -5.54
CA ILE A 921 -23.14 1.85 -5.00
C ILE A 921 -24.34 0.89 -4.95
N ALA A 922 -24.44 -0.03 -5.91
CA ALA A 922 -25.45 -1.11 -5.88
C ALA A 922 -25.25 -2.04 -4.68
N GLY A 923 -24.04 -2.55 -4.48
CA GLY A 923 -23.67 -3.34 -3.32
C GLY A 923 -23.85 -2.58 -2.00
N MET A 924 -23.64 -1.27 -1.99
CA MET A 924 -23.80 -0.42 -0.80
C MET A 924 -25.28 -0.20 -0.45
N THR A 925 -26.18 -0.23 -1.44
CA THR A 925 -27.62 -0.01 -1.21
C THR A 925 -28.25 -1.16 -0.41
N LEU A 926 -27.76 -2.40 -0.57
CA LEU A 926 -28.26 -3.58 0.12
C LEU A 926 -28.15 -3.49 1.66
N PRO A 927 -26.98 -3.24 2.27
CA PRO A 927 -26.87 -3.05 3.72
C PRO A 927 -27.54 -1.75 4.20
N VAL A 928 -27.65 -0.69 3.38
CA VAL A 928 -28.43 0.52 3.73
C VAL A 928 -29.91 0.16 3.93
N ILE A 929 -30.52 -0.57 3.00
CA ILE A 929 -31.93 -0.98 3.11
C ILE A 929 -32.11 -1.96 4.26
N ALA A 930 -31.25 -2.98 4.36
CA ALA A 930 -31.33 -3.98 5.43
C ALA A 930 -31.22 -3.34 6.82
N ALA A 931 -30.22 -2.48 7.05
CA ALA A 931 -30.06 -1.79 8.33
C ALA A 931 -31.25 -0.85 8.62
N THR A 932 -31.75 -0.11 7.61
CA THR A 932 -32.93 0.77 7.77
C THR A 932 -34.19 -0.03 8.14
N TYR A 933 -34.41 -1.20 7.52
CA TYR A 933 -35.53 -2.08 7.85
C TYR A 933 -35.38 -2.67 9.25
N LEU A 934 -34.21 -3.22 9.60
CA LEU A 934 -33.95 -3.86 10.89
C LEU A 934 -34.00 -2.86 12.06
N ASP A 935 -33.54 -1.62 11.86
CA ASP A 935 -33.70 -0.53 12.83
C ASP A 935 -35.17 -0.13 13.01
N LYS A 936 -35.94 0.05 11.92
CA LYS A 936 -37.36 0.42 12.01
C LYS A 936 -38.24 -0.67 12.62
N THR A 937 -37.91 -1.95 12.41
CA THR A 937 -38.70 -3.11 12.87
C THR A 937 -38.18 -3.73 14.16
N ASN A 938 -37.03 -3.30 14.68
CA ASN A 938 -36.33 -3.85 15.85
C ASN A 938 -35.93 -5.35 15.73
N GLN A 939 -35.84 -5.90 14.52
CA GLN A 939 -35.61 -7.35 14.31
C GLN A 939 -34.15 -7.82 14.48
N TRP A 940 -33.22 -6.97 14.92
CA TRP A 940 -31.78 -7.26 15.05
C TRP A 940 -31.43 -8.48 15.92
N GLU A 941 -32.28 -8.87 16.86
CA GLU A 941 -32.07 -10.07 17.68
C GLU A 941 -32.00 -11.35 16.82
N THR A 942 -32.86 -11.46 15.80
CA THR A 942 -32.91 -12.63 14.91
C THR A 942 -31.59 -12.84 14.15
N VAL A 943 -30.96 -11.75 13.73
CA VAL A 943 -29.74 -11.73 12.91
C VAL A 943 -28.45 -11.75 13.73
N GLY A 944 -28.56 -11.48 15.04
CA GLY A 944 -27.45 -11.25 15.96
C GLY A 944 -26.95 -9.79 15.94
N PHE A 945 -27.01 -9.13 17.09
CA PHE A 945 -26.67 -7.70 17.27
C PHE A 945 -25.30 -7.27 16.73
N GLN A 946 -24.33 -8.18 16.64
CA GLN A 946 -22.99 -7.90 16.09
C GLN A 946 -23.04 -7.47 14.62
N LYS A 947 -23.96 -8.03 13.82
CA LYS A 947 -24.14 -7.69 12.39
C LYS A 947 -24.56 -6.24 12.15
N ARG A 948 -25.13 -5.54 13.15
CA ARG A 948 -25.43 -4.11 13.01
C ARG A 948 -24.17 -3.27 12.84
N ASN A 949 -23.11 -3.59 13.58
CA ASN A 949 -21.82 -2.91 13.44
C ASN A 949 -21.14 -3.28 12.11
N GLU A 950 -21.28 -4.53 11.67
CA GLU A 950 -20.80 -5.01 10.36
C GLU A 950 -21.49 -4.26 9.20
N ALA A 951 -22.82 -4.15 9.21
CA ALA A 951 -23.58 -3.41 8.20
C ALA A 951 -23.14 -1.94 8.13
N LEU A 952 -22.99 -1.26 9.28
CA LEU A 952 -22.49 0.13 9.32
C LEU A 952 -21.05 0.25 8.82
N GLN A 953 -20.21 -0.76 9.02
CA GLN A 953 -18.85 -0.82 8.45
C GLN A 953 -18.90 -1.01 6.93
N HIS A 954 -19.73 -1.91 6.40
CA HIS A 954 -19.91 -2.12 4.96
C HIS A 954 -20.44 -0.88 4.25
N ILE A 955 -21.44 -0.20 4.81
CA ILE A 955 -21.97 1.08 4.31
C ILE A 955 -20.85 2.14 4.26
N LYS A 956 -20.05 2.25 5.32
CA LYS A 956 -18.92 3.19 5.40
C LYS A 956 -17.82 2.87 4.37
N THR A 957 -17.53 1.58 4.15
CA THR A 957 -16.58 1.13 3.12
C THR A 957 -17.08 1.47 1.72
N GLY A 958 -18.35 1.20 1.41
CA GLY A 958 -18.96 1.55 0.12
C GLY A 958 -18.90 3.05 -0.18
N TYR A 959 -19.21 3.88 0.81
CA TYR A 959 -19.07 5.33 0.71
C TYR A 959 -17.62 5.77 0.42
N GLN A 960 -16.62 5.14 1.05
CA GLN A 960 -15.22 5.45 0.79
C GLN A 960 -14.74 4.99 -0.59
N ASN A 961 -15.18 3.82 -1.05
CA ASN A 961 -14.92 3.31 -2.39
C ASN A 961 -15.53 4.23 -3.47
N GLU A 962 -16.78 4.67 -3.27
CA GLU A 962 -17.52 5.44 -4.27
C GLU A 962 -16.87 6.81 -4.55
N LEU A 963 -16.26 7.41 -3.53
CA LEU A 963 -15.52 8.67 -3.67
C LEU A 963 -14.27 8.57 -4.57
N VAL A 964 -13.80 7.36 -4.91
CA VAL A 964 -12.74 7.16 -5.92
C VAL A 964 -13.24 7.46 -7.34
N PHE A 965 -14.55 7.31 -7.56
CA PHE A 965 -15.25 7.52 -8.84
C PHE A 965 -15.86 8.94 -8.97
N ARG A 966 -15.82 9.75 -7.91
CA ARG A 966 -16.24 11.16 -7.92
C ARG A 966 -15.23 12.04 -8.67
N LYS A 967 -15.74 13.04 -9.39
CA LYS A 967 -14.95 14.06 -10.10
C LYS A 967 -15.02 15.45 -9.47
N ASN A 968 -14.14 16.32 -9.97
CA ASN A 968 -13.96 17.70 -9.52
C ASN A 968 -15.20 18.61 -9.70
N ASP A 969 -16.21 18.17 -10.46
CA ASP A 969 -17.48 18.88 -10.67
C ASP A 969 -18.65 18.30 -9.83
N GLY A 970 -18.36 17.34 -8.94
CA GLY A 970 -19.36 16.65 -8.12
C GLY A 970 -20.01 15.44 -8.78
N SER A 971 -19.74 15.17 -10.06
CA SER A 971 -20.31 14.03 -10.79
C SER A 971 -19.61 12.70 -10.48
N PHE A 972 -20.29 11.59 -10.78
CA PHE A 972 -19.78 10.23 -10.66
C PHE A 972 -19.69 9.55 -12.04
N ALA A 973 -18.72 8.65 -12.20
CA ALA A 973 -18.48 7.90 -13.43
C ALA A 973 -18.27 6.41 -13.11
N VAL A 974 -18.62 5.51 -14.03
CA VAL A 974 -18.48 4.06 -13.81
C VAL A 974 -17.01 3.68 -13.54
N TRP A 975 -16.09 4.30 -14.27
CA TRP A 975 -14.64 4.28 -14.01
C TRP A 975 -14.08 5.71 -14.06
N LYS A 976 -12.92 5.90 -13.42
CA LYS A 976 -12.31 7.22 -13.14
C LYS A 976 -11.81 7.98 -14.39
N ASP A 977 -11.54 7.24 -15.45
CA ASP A 977 -11.12 7.67 -16.80
C ASP A 977 -12.31 8.05 -17.70
N ARG A 978 -13.43 7.32 -17.61
CA ARG A 978 -14.61 7.52 -18.48
C ARG A 978 -15.38 8.81 -18.18
N ARG A 979 -16.22 9.23 -19.13
CA ARG A 979 -17.17 10.36 -18.94
C ARG A 979 -18.21 10.04 -17.85
N SER A 980 -18.67 11.08 -17.16
CA SER A 980 -19.59 10.95 -16.02
C SER A 980 -21.00 10.60 -16.47
N SER A 981 -21.71 9.78 -15.70
CA SER A 981 -23.13 9.46 -15.95
C SER A 981 -24.02 10.33 -15.06
N THR A 982 -25.06 10.88 -15.66
CA THR A 982 -26.15 11.60 -15.00
C THR A 982 -26.94 10.65 -14.11
N TRP A 983 -27.29 9.47 -14.63
CA TRP A 983 -28.06 8.47 -13.91
C TRP A 983 -27.30 7.93 -12.69
N LEU A 984 -26.02 7.59 -12.85
CA LEU A 984 -25.16 7.17 -11.74
C LEU A 984 -25.01 8.29 -10.71
N THR A 985 -24.81 9.54 -11.13
CA THR A 985 -24.72 10.68 -10.22
C THR A 985 -26.01 10.89 -9.41
N ALA A 986 -27.18 10.73 -10.04
CA ALA A 986 -28.47 10.77 -9.34
C ALA A 986 -28.66 9.59 -8.39
N TYR A 987 -28.24 8.39 -8.79
CA TYR A 987 -28.35 7.18 -7.99
C TYR A 987 -27.47 7.26 -6.73
N VAL A 988 -26.20 7.66 -6.88
CA VAL A 988 -25.28 7.91 -5.75
C VAL A 988 -25.86 8.99 -4.82
N ALA A 989 -26.40 10.09 -5.35
CA ALA A 989 -27.01 11.13 -4.52
C ALA A 989 -28.21 10.61 -3.69
N LYS A 990 -29.09 9.77 -4.26
CA LYS A 990 -30.18 9.11 -3.52
C LYS A 990 -29.63 8.22 -2.40
N VAL A 991 -28.72 7.30 -2.72
CA VAL A 991 -28.20 6.32 -1.75
C VAL A 991 -27.41 6.99 -0.63
N PHE A 992 -26.64 8.03 -0.95
CA PHE A 992 -25.93 8.84 0.06
C PHE A 992 -26.91 9.61 0.97
N ALA A 993 -28.00 10.15 0.43
CA ALA A 993 -29.04 10.84 1.21
C ALA A 993 -29.74 9.87 2.20
N MET A 994 -30.05 8.65 1.75
CA MET A 994 -30.59 7.57 2.61
C MET A 994 -29.56 7.13 3.68
N ALA A 995 -28.32 6.86 3.26
CA ALA A 995 -27.25 6.37 4.13
C ALA A 995 -26.82 7.37 5.22
N ASN A 996 -27.02 8.68 5.01
CA ASN A 996 -26.71 9.73 5.98
C ASN A 996 -27.46 9.57 7.33
N ASN A 997 -28.59 8.86 7.33
CA ASN A 997 -29.34 8.55 8.56
C ASN A 997 -28.71 7.39 9.39
N LEU A 998 -27.76 6.65 8.81
CA LEU A 998 -27.09 5.49 9.42
C LEU A 998 -25.60 5.74 9.70
N VAL A 999 -24.91 6.38 8.76
CA VAL A 999 -23.47 6.67 8.79
C VAL A 999 -23.26 8.13 8.38
N ALA A 1000 -22.32 8.82 9.03
CA ALA A 1000 -22.04 10.23 8.75
C ALA A 1000 -21.48 10.43 7.31
N VAL A 1001 -22.36 10.86 6.40
CA VAL A 1001 -22.02 11.28 5.03
C VAL A 1001 -21.78 12.78 5.02
N GLN A 1002 -20.92 13.27 4.12
CA GLN A 1002 -20.70 14.72 3.98
C GLN A 1002 -21.74 15.32 3.03
N ASN A 1003 -22.62 16.20 3.55
CA ASN A 1003 -23.66 16.87 2.76
C ASN A 1003 -23.10 17.53 1.49
N GLU A 1004 -21.88 18.08 1.54
CA GLU A 1004 -21.18 18.67 0.39
C GLU A 1004 -21.14 17.73 -0.82
N HIS A 1005 -20.80 16.44 -0.62
CA HIS A 1005 -20.75 15.45 -1.70
C HIS A 1005 -22.12 15.17 -2.33
N ILE A 1006 -23.19 15.19 -1.52
CA ILE A 1006 -24.57 15.04 -2.00
C ILE A 1006 -24.98 16.29 -2.80
N CYS A 1007 -24.77 17.47 -2.22
CA CYS A 1007 -25.27 18.71 -2.79
C CYS A 1007 -24.51 19.14 -4.05
N GLU A 1008 -23.23 18.77 -4.20
CA GLU A 1008 -22.50 18.95 -5.45
C GLU A 1008 -22.98 18.00 -6.55
N ALA A 1009 -23.28 16.73 -6.24
CA ALA A 1009 -23.88 15.81 -7.20
C ALA A 1009 -25.23 16.35 -7.71
N ILE A 1010 -26.10 16.82 -6.82
CA ILE A 1010 -27.37 17.49 -7.18
C ILE A 1010 -27.14 18.76 -7.99
N LYS A 1011 -26.15 19.59 -7.63
CA LYS A 1011 -25.77 20.79 -8.39
C LYS A 1011 -25.27 20.46 -9.81
N PHE A 1012 -24.53 19.36 -10.00
CA PHE A 1012 -24.17 18.86 -11.33
C PHE A 1012 -25.40 18.50 -12.15
N LEU A 1013 -26.35 17.73 -11.59
CA LEU A 1013 -27.58 17.35 -12.30
C LEU A 1013 -28.35 18.59 -12.80
N ILE A 1014 -28.55 19.57 -11.93
CA ILE A 1014 -29.29 20.81 -12.25
C ILE A 1014 -28.57 21.65 -13.31
N LEU A 1015 -27.23 21.78 -13.25
CA LEU A 1015 -26.47 22.68 -14.11
C LEU A 1015 -25.95 22.05 -15.41
N ARG A 1016 -25.88 20.71 -15.50
CA ARG A 1016 -25.31 19.99 -16.66
C ARG A 1016 -26.27 19.05 -17.37
N ALA A 1017 -27.28 18.51 -16.68
CA ALA A 1017 -28.16 17.48 -17.24
C ALA A 1017 -29.63 17.91 -17.39
N GLN A 1018 -30.13 18.86 -16.58
CA GLN A 1018 -31.48 19.39 -16.74
C GLN A 1018 -31.57 20.37 -17.93
N GLN A 1019 -32.53 20.15 -18.83
CA GLN A 1019 -32.87 21.07 -19.91
C GLN A 1019 -33.87 22.16 -19.45
N PRO A 1020 -34.00 23.29 -20.16
CA PRO A 1020 -34.93 24.37 -19.79
C PRO A 1020 -36.39 23.92 -19.58
N HIS A 1021 -36.81 22.84 -20.25
CA HIS A 1021 -38.16 22.26 -20.16
C HIS A 1021 -38.35 21.24 -19.01
N GLY A 1022 -37.34 21.00 -18.16
CA GLY A 1022 -37.41 20.09 -17.01
C GLY A 1022 -36.92 18.66 -17.24
N LEU A 1023 -36.85 18.23 -18.52
CA LEU A 1023 -36.26 16.97 -18.97
C LEU A 1023 -34.79 16.81 -18.52
N PHE A 1024 -34.41 15.62 -18.04
CA PHE A 1024 -33.02 15.22 -17.85
C PHE A 1024 -32.55 14.31 -19.00
N ARG A 1025 -31.29 14.48 -19.45
CA ARG A 1025 -30.67 13.63 -20.48
C ARG A 1025 -29.37 13.02 -19.96
N GLU A 1026 -29.12 11.75 -20.28
CA GLU A 1026 -27.84 11.09 -20.02
C GLU A 1026 -26.73 11.57 -21.00
N VAL A 1027 -25.52 11.68 -20.47
CA VAL A 1027 -24.31 12.25 -21.07
C VAL A 1027 -23.13 11.25 -21.06
N GLY A 1028 -23.14 10.25 -20.17
CA GLY A 1028 -22.11 9.22 -20.04
C GLY A 1028 -22.59 7.81 -20.38
N THR A 1029 -21.68 6.83 -20.30
CA THR A 1029 -22.00 5.41 -20.44
C THR A 1029 -22.46 4.82 -19.11
N VAL A 1030 -23.55 4.04 -19.12
CA VAL A 1030 -24.07 3.24 -18.00
C VAL A 1030 -23.95 1.76 -18.34
N ILE A 1031 -23.66 0.88 -17.39
CA ILE A 1031 -23.59 -0.57 -17.63
C ILE A 1031 -25.01 -1.16 -17.64
N HIS A 1032 -25.76 -1.01 -16.55
CA HIS A 1032 -27.12 -1.52 -16.38
C HIS A 1032 -28.15 -0.51 -16.90
N GLY A 1033 -28.06 -0.19 -18.19
CA GLY A 1033 -28.92 0.76 -18.90
C GLY A 1033 -30.40 0.37 -19.05
N GLU A 1034 -30.85 -0.71 -18.38
CA GLU A 1034 -32.20 -1.30 -18.44
C GLU A 1034 -33.34 -0.29 -18.23
N MET A 1035 -33.09 0.77 -17.45
CA MET A 1035 -34.08 1.81 -17.12
C MET A 1035 -34.02 3.04 -18.04
N ILE A 1036 -33.04 3.07 -18.97
CA ILE A 1036 -32.70 4.19 -19.87
C ILE A 1036 -32.89 3.78 -21.35
N VAL A 1037 -32.80 2.49 -21.66
CA VAL A 1037 -33.00 1.93 -23.01
C VAL A 1037 -34.41 1.34 -23.14
N GLY A 1038 -35.29 2.04 -23.86
CA GLY A 1038 -36.65 1.57 -24.12
C GLY A 1038 -37.61 2.69 -24.54
N ALA A 1039 -38.88 2.35 -24.73
CA ALA A 1039 -39.93 3.35 -24.91
C ALA A 1039 -40.10 4.20 -23.64
N ASP A 1040 -40.37 5.49 -23.82
CA ASP A 1040 -40.60 6.49 -22.76
C ASP A 1040 -39.46 6.69 -21.74
N SER A 1041 -38.21 6.37 -22.10
CA SER A 1041 -37.08 6.52 -21.17
C SER A 1041 -36.72 7.96 -20.81
N ASP A 1042 -37.21 8.94 -21.58
CA ASP A 1042 -37.15 10.36 -21.23
C ASP A 1042 -37.90 10.67 -19.92
N ALA A 1043 -38.98 9.95 -19.66
CA ALA A 1043 -39.79 10.10 -18.46
C ALA A 1043 -39.21 9.30 -17.28
N SER A 1044 -38.79 8.05 -17.47
CA SER A 1044 -38.16 7.27 -16.39
C SER A 1044 -36.89 7.94 -15.86
N MET A 1045 -36.03 8.44 -16.76
CA MET A 1045 -34.81 9.15 -16.41
C MET A 1045 -35.09 10.46 -15.64
N THR A 1046 -36.08 11.24 -16.10
CA THR A 1046 -36.50 12.49 -15.43
C THR A 1046 -37.12 12.21 -14.06
N ALA A 1047 -37.95 11.17 -13.94
CA ALA A 1047 -38.53 10.74 -12.67
C ALA A 1047 -37.47 10.24 -11.68
N PHE A 1048 -36.48 9.46 -12.13
CA PHE A 1048 -35.37 9.00 -11.31
C PHE A 1048 -34.50 10.16 -10.78
N CYS A 1049 -34.18 11.14 -11.64
CA CYS A 1049 -33.46 12.35 -11.22
C CYS A 1049 -34.29 13.20 -10.24
N LEU A 1050 -35.62 13.29 -10.43
CA LEU A 1050 -36.53 13.96 -9.49
C LEU A 1050 -36.56 13.27 -8.11
N ILE A 1051 -36.64 11.94 -8.07
CA ILE A 1051 -36.62 11.17 -6.81
C ILE A 1051 -35.32 11.42 -6.04
N ALA A 1052 -34.16 11.45 -6.72
CA ALA A 1052 -32.88 11.79 -6.10
C ALA A 1052 -32.85 13.24 -5.53
N MET A 1053 -33.46 14.20 -6.22
CA MET A 1053 -33.62 15.58 -5.74
C MET A 1053 -34.61 15.70 -4.56
N GLN A 1054 -35.61 14.82 -4.48
CA GLN A 1054 -36.57 14.74 -3.37
C GLN A 1054 -35.93 14.15 -2.11
N GLU A 1055 -35.22 13.02 -2.23
CA GLU A 1055 -34.56 12.35 -1.10
C GLU A 1055 -33.44 13.20 -0.46
N SER A 1056 -32.77 14.02 -1.28
CA SER A 1056 -31.71 14.96 -0.86
C SER A 1056 -32.22 16.36 -0.45
N ARG A 1057 -33.54 16.59 -0.50
CA ARG A 1057 -34.16 17.92 -0.30
C ARG A 1057 -33.87 18.50 1.09
N THR A 1058 -33.87 17.69 2.14
CA THR A 1058 -33.64 18.16 3.52
C THR A 1058 -32.18 18.53 3.79
N GLN A 1059 -31.25 17.82 3.14
CA GLN A 1059 -29.81 17.94 3.31
C GLN A 1059 -29.24 19.11 2.48
N CYS A 1060 -29.87 19.42 1.33
CA CYS A 1060 -29.32 20.35 0.33
C CYS A 1060 -30.12 21.64 0.10
N ALA A 1061 -31.33 21.81 0.66
CA ALA A 1061 -32.12 23.04 0.48
C ALA A 1061 -31.38 24.33 0.92
N ALA A 1062 -30.51 24.26 1.92
CA ALA A 1062 -29.70 25.40 2.38
C ALA A 1062 -28.46 25.68 1.51
N SER A 1063 -28.01 24.70 0.71
CA SER A 1063 -26.77 24.77 -0.08
C SER A 1063 -27.01 25.01 -1.57
N VAL A 1064 -28.20 24.65 -2.08
CA VAL A 1064 -28.54 24.67 -3.50
C VAL A 1064 -29.85 25.42 -3.72
N ASN A 1065 -29.78 26.76 -3.74
CA ASN A 1065 -30.94 27.65 -3.91
C ASN A 1065 -31.79 27.36 -5.17
N SER A 1066 -31.21 26.73 -6.19
CA SER A 1066 -31.89 26.33 -7.43
C SER A 1066 -32.67 25.01 -7.33
N LEU A 1067 -32.58 24.27 -6.22
CA LEU A 1067 -33.17 22.94 -6.08
C LEU A 1067 -34.71 22.93 -6.16
N PRO A 1068 -35.47 23.81 -5.47
CA PRO A 1068 -36.93 23.84 -5.60
C PRO A 1068 -37.40 24.13 -7.04
N GLY A 1069 -36.82 25.17 -7.66
CA GLY A 1069 -37.13 25.52 -9.06
C GLY A 1069 -36.59 24.54 -10.11
N SER A 1070 -35.80 23.53 -9.72
CA SER A 1070 -35.46 22.37 -10.55
C SER A 1070 -36.53 21.28 -10.42
N ILE A 1071 -36.93 20.97 -9.19
CA ILE A 1071 -38.01 20.03 -8.85
C ILE A 1071 -39.30 20.45 -9.58
N ASP A 1072 -39.70 21.72 -9.47
CA ASP A 1072 -40.91 22.24 -10.11
C ASP A 1072 -40.91 22.02 -11.64
N LYS A 1073 -39.76 22.20 -12.32
CA LYS A 1073 -39.66 21.97 -13.77
C LYS A 1073 -39.79 20.49 -14.12
N ALA A 1074 -39.13 19.61 -13.37
CA ALA A 1074 -39.20 18.16 -13.60
C ALA A 1074 -40.63 17.64 -13.38
N VAL A 1075 -41.30 18.10 -12.32
CA VAL A 1075 -42.71 17.83 -12.02
C VAL A 1075 -43.61 18.29 -13.18
N ASN A 1076 -43.48 19.55 -13.62
CA ASN A 1076 -44.26 20.09 -14.74
C ASN A 1076 -44.00 19.37 -16.08
N TYR A 1077 -42.80 18.83 -16.31
CA TYR A 1077 -42.51 17.98 -17.48
C TYR A 1077 -43.27 16.65 -17.38
N LEU A 1078 -43.13 15.97 -16.24
CA LEU A 1078 -43.69 14.65 -16.00
C LEU A 1078 -45.23 14.66 -16.01
N GLU A 1079 -45.88 15.65 -15.41
CA GLU A 1079 -47.34 15.82 -15.46
C GLU A 1079 -47.88 15.89 -16.89
N ARG A 1080 -47.16 16.57 -17.80
CA ARG A 1080 -47.54 16.72 -19.22
C ARG A 1080 -47.24 15.46 -20.04
N ARG A 1081 -46.21 14.71 -19.64
CA ARG A 1081 -45.75 13.50 -20.35
C ARG A 1081 -46.58 12.26 -19.96
N LEU A 1082 -47.04 12.19 -18.70
CA LEU A 1082 -47.74 11.05 -18.08
C LEU A 1082 -48.91 10.47 -18.91
N PRO A 1083 -49.83 11.25 -19.52
CA PRO A 1083 -50.93 10.70 -20.31
C PRO A 1083 -50.49 10.00 -21.60
N ASN A 1084 -49.28 10.30 -22.08
CA ASN A 1084 -48.70 9.79 -23.33
C ASN A 1084 -47.64 8.70 -23.08
N LEU A 1085 -47.57 8.15 -21.86
CA LEU A 1085 -46.66 7.04 -21.53
C LEU A 1085 -47.30 5.69 -21.90
N SER A 1086 -46.51 4.86 -22.58
CA SER A 1086 -46.85 3.50 -22.98
C SER A 1086 -46.17 2.44 -22.12
N ASN A 1087 -44.96 2.72 -21.62
CA ASN A 1087 -44.15 1.81 -20.83
C ASN A 1087 -44.62 1.77 -19.36
N PRO A 1088 -45.09 0.60 -18.83
CA PRO A 1088 -45.57 0.49 -17.45
C PRO A 1088 -44.53 0.90 -16.40
N TYR A 1089 -43.25 0.63 -16.64
CA TYR A 1089 -42.17 1.03 -15.73
C TYR A 1089 -42.03 2.56 -15.68
N ALA A 1090 -42.10 3.24 -16.84
CA ALA A 1090 -42.04 4.69 -16.91
C ALA A 1090 -43.25 5.33 -16.20
N VAL A 1091 -44.45 4.74 -16.29
CA VAL A 1091 -45.65 5.21 -15.58
C VAL A 1091 -45.52 5.01 -14.08
N ALA A 1092 -45.05 3.84 -13.61
CA ALA A 1092 -44.85 3.59 -12.18
C ALA A 1092 -43.83 4.57 -11.56
N MET A 1093 -42.68 4.74 -12.21
CA MET A 1093 -41.64 5.70 -11.76
C MET A 1093 -42.14 7.14 -11.75
N THR A 1094 -42.84 7.56 -12.81
CA THR A 1094 -43.42 8.91 -12.91
C THR A 1094 -44.48 9.12 -11.83
N SER A 1095 -45.34 8.13 -11.60
CA SER A 1095 -46.41 8.20 -10.59
C SER A 1095 -45.85 8.30 -9.18
N TYR A 1096 -44.79 7.56 -8.85
CA TYR A 1096 -44.10 7.65 -7.55
C TYR A 1096 -43.43 9.04 -7.37
N ALA A 1097 -42.68 9.52 -8.36
CA ALA A 1097 -42.03 10.83 -8.29
C ALA A 1097 -43.03 11.99 -8.14
N LEU A 1098 -44.22 11.88 -8.73
CA LEU A 1098 -45.32 12.82 -8.57
C LEU A 1098 -46.08 12.64 -7.24
N ALA A 1099 -46.20 11.42 -6.71
CA ALA A 1099 -46.82 11.15 -5.41
C ALA A 1099 -46.08 11.86 -4.26
N ASN A 1100 -44.75 11.96 -4.34
CA ASN A 1100 -43.92 12.68 -3.37
C ASN A 1100 -44.23 14.20 -3.28
N GLU A 1101 -44.77 14.82 -4.34
CA GLU A 1101 -45.29 16.20 -4.31
C GLU A 1101 -46.84 16.24 -4.21
N ASN A 1102 -47.48 15.14 -3.80
CA ASN A 1102 -48.94 14.96 -3.71
C ASN A 1102 -49.71 15.10 -5.04
N LYS A 1103 -49.06 14.85 -6.19
CA LYS A 1103 -49.63 14.99 -7.55
C LYS A 1103 -49.98 13.66 -8.24
N LEU A 1104 -50.29 12.61 -7.48
CA LEU A 1104 -50.57 11.28 -8.03
C LEU A 1104 -51.89 11.22 -8.82
N ASN A 1105 -51.83 11.02 -10.14
CA ASN A 1105 -53.01 10.64 -10.92
C ASN A 1105 -53.23 9.12 -10.84
N LYS A 1106 -54.24 8.71 -10.07
CA LYS A 1106 -54.59 7.30 -9.86
C LYS A 1106 -55.22 6.63 -11.09
N GLU A 1107 -55.98 7.35 -11.89
CA GLU A 1107 -56.73 6.77 -13.02
C GLU A 1107 -55.78 6.22 -14.10
N ILE A 1108 -54.70 6.96 -14.39
CA ILE A 1108 -53.66 6.54 -15.35
C ILE A 1108 -52.88 5.33 -14.82
N LEU A 1109 -52.62 5.28 -13.50
CA LEU A 1109 -51.92 4.16 -12.86
C LEU A 1109 -52.75 2.86 -12.93
N TYR A 1110 -54.01 2.90 -12.49
CA TYR A 1110 -54.89 1.71 -12.51
C TYR A 1110 -55.18 1.22 -13.94
N LYS A 1111 -55.21 2.11 -14.95
CA LYS A 1111 -55.42 1.75 -16.37
C LYS A 1111 -54.34 0.82 -16.94
N ILE A 1112 -53.16 0.76 -16.32
CA ILE A 1112 -52.01 -0.03 -16.81
C ILE A 1112 -51.76 -1.27 -15.94
N SER A 1113 -52.18 -1.28 -14.68
CA SER A 1113 -52.29 -2.53 -13.91
C SER A 1113 -53.46 -3.36 -14.42
N THR A 1114 -53.20 -4.53 -15.01
CA THR A 1114 -54.21 -5.46 -15.53
C THR A 1114 -54.92 -6.23 -14.40
N ILE A 1115 -55.57 -5.50 -13.50
CA ILE A 1115 -56.26 -6.04 -12.31
C ILE A 1115 -57.69 -5.47 -12.28
N ASP A 1116 -58.65 -6.26 -12.73
CA ASP A 1116 -60.09 -5.97 -12.57
C ASP A 1116 -60.49 -6.10 -11.10
N LEU A 1117 -60.46 -4.99 -10.35
CA LEU A 1117 -61.00 -4.93 -8.99
C LEU A 1117 -62.01 -3.78 -8.83
N SER A 1118 -63.29 -4.12 -8.96
CA SER A 1118 -64.39 -3.27 -8.51
C SER A 1118 -64.42 -3.16 -6.97
N SER A 1119 -64.79 -1.99 -6.44
CA SER A 1119 -65.04 -1.67 -5.02
C SER A 1119 -63.83 -1.62 -4.06
N VAL A 1120 -63.09 -0.50 -4.13
CA VAL A 1120 -62.54 0.33 -3.03
C VAL A 1120 -62.69 -0.21 -1.59
N ILE A 1121 -61.57 -0.37 -0.88
CA ILE A 1121 -61.37 0.04 0.53
C ILE A 1121 -59.86 0.07 0.86
N LYS A 1122 -59.36 1.22 1.36
CA LYS A 1122 -58.03 1.49 1.95
C LYS A 1122 -56.79 0.94 1.20
N ALA A 1123 -55.97 1.87 0.70
CA ALA A 1123 -54.72 1.66 -0.06
C ALA A 1123 -53.70 0.63 0.46
N PHE A 1124 -53.72 0.22 1.73
CA PHE A 1124 -52.86 -0.87 2.23
C PHE A 1124 -53.36 -2.27 1.83
N GLU A 1125 -54.68 -2.51 1.77
CA GLU A 1125 -55.19 -3.77 1.23
C GLU A 1125 -55.02 -3.82 -0.30
N GLU A 1126 -55.10 -2.66 -0.98
CA GLU A 1126 -54.80 -2.53 -2.42
C GLU A 1126 -53.35 -2.92 -2.78
N ALA A 1127 -52.39 -2.65 -1.90
CA ALA A 1127 -50.97 -3.01 -2.09
C ALA A 1127 -50.67 -4.50 -1.82
N ARG A 1128 -51.53 -5.18 -1.05
CA ARG A 1128 -51.29 -6.54 -0.54
C ARG A 1128 -51.14 -7.62 -1.64
N PRO A 1129 -51.90 -7.60 -2.77
CA PRO A 1129 -51.65 -8.49 -3.89
C PRO A 1129 -50.30 -8.24 -4.59
N VAL A 1130 -49.85 -6.98 -4.65
CA VAL A 1130 -48.58 -6.61 -5.29
C VAL A 1130 -47.39 -7.09 -4.44
N VAL A 1131 -47.47 -6.94 -3.12
CA VAL A 1131 -46.47 -7.49 -2.18
C VAL A 1131 -46.44 -9.03 -2.23
N ARG A 1132 -47.62 -9.69 -2.31
CA ARG A 1132 -47.69 -11.14 -2.56
C ARG A 1132 -47.04 -11.53 -3.90
N TRP A 1133 -47.24 -10.75 -4.96
CA TRP A 1133 -46.63 -11.01 -6.27
C TRP A 1133 -45.12 -10.87 -6.22
N PHE A 1134 -44.58 -9.80 -5.63
CA PHE A 1134 -43.14 -9.64 -5.45
C PHE A 1134 -42.51 -10.85 -4.74
N ASN A 1135 -43.14 -11.38 -3.70
CA ASN A 1135 -42.64 -12.57 -3.00
C ASN A 1135 -42.48 -13.82 -3.91
N THR A 1136 -43.12 -13.87 -5.09
CA THR A 1136 -42.92 -14.95 -6.09
C THR A 1136 -41.73 -14.72 -7.03
N GLN A 1137 -41.20 -13.49 -7.10
CA GLN A 1137 -40.17 -13.07 -8.05
C GLN A 1137 -38.75 -13.06 -7.45
N GLN A 1138 -38.61 -13.50 -6.18
CA GLN A 1138 -37.35 -13.48 -5.46
C GLN A 1138 -36.37 -14.53 -6.01
N MET A 1139 -35.15 -14.10 -6.29
CA MET A 1139 -34.05 -14.92 -6.79
C MET A 1139 -33.11 -15.41 -5.68
N VAL A 1140 -32.11 -16.19 -6.08
CA VAL A 1140 -31.15 -16.82 -5.15
C VAL A 1140 -30.37 -15.74 -4.39
N HIS A 1141 -30.15 -15.97 -3.09
CA HIS A 1141 -29.59 -15.00 -2.14
C HIS A 1141 -30.43 -13.71 -1.98
N GLY A 1142 -31.74 -13.77 -2.28
CA GLY A 1142 -32.70 -12.71 -1.98
C GLY A 1142 -32.83 -11.61 -3.05
N GLY A 1143 -31.93 -11.56 -4.04
CA GLY A 1143 -32.01 -10.58 -5.14
C GLY A 1143 -33.25 -10.73 -6.02
N PHE A 1144 -33.47 -9.82 -6.97
CA PHE A 1144 -34.60 -9.84 -7.92
C PHE A 1144 -34.10 -9.69 -9.37
N GLY A 1145 -33.12 -10.49 -9.77
CA GLY A 1145 -32.50 -10.45 -11.10
C GLY A 1145 -31.48 -9.31 -11.22
N SER A 1146 -31.94 -8.07 -11.40
CA SER A 1146 -31.06 -6.89 -11.45
C SER A 1146 -30.95 -6.19 -10.09
N THR A 1147 -29.87 -5.44 -9.91
CA THR A 1147 -29.63 -4.66 -8.68
C THR A 1147 -30.73 -3.62 -8.46
N GLN A 1148 -31.17 -2.95 -9.52
CA GLN A 1148 -32.25 -1.95 -9.48
C GLN A 1148 -33.59 -2.57 -9.10
N ALA A 1149 -33.96 -3.72 -9.71
CA ALA A 1149 -35.16 -4.44 -9.32
C ALA A 1149 -35.11 -4.87 -7.84
N THR A 1150 -33.97 -5.39 -7.39
CA THR A 1150 -33.73 -5.78 -5.98
C THR A 1150 -33.98 -4.62 -5.02
N ILE A 1151 -33.43 -3.45 -5.34
CA ILE A 1151 -33.52 -2.23 -4.53
C ILE A 1151 -34.95 -1.69 -4.48
N MET A 1152 -35.61 -1.58 -5.64
CA MET A 1152 -36.97 -1.02 -5.72
C MET A 1152 -37.99 -1.93 -5.02
N VAL A 1153 -37.87 -3.25 -5.19
CA VAL A 1153 -38.74 -4.23 -4.53
C VAL A 1153 -38.51 -4.22 -3.01
N TYR A 1154 -37.27 -4.33 -2.53
CA TYR A 1154 -37.02 -4.30 -1.08
C TYR A 1154 -37.35 -2.94 -0.44
N GLN A 1155 -37.17 -1.81 -1.13
CA GLN A 1155 -37.60 -0.50 -0.61
C GLN A 1155 -39.13 -0.46 -0.44
N ALA A 1156 -39.90 -0.75 -1.49
CA ALA A 1156 -41.37 -0.70 -1.44
C ALA A 1156 -41.95 -1.68 -0.40
N ILE A 1157 -41.35 -2.87 -0.28
CA ILE A 1157 -41.75 -3.88 0.68
C ILE A 1157 -41.39 -3.49 2.12
N ALA A 1158 -40.21 -2.88 2.36
CA ALA A 1158 -39.85 -2.36 3.68
C ALA A 1158 -40.79 -1.23 4.12
N GLU A 1159 -41.13 -0.31 3.22
CA GLU A 1159 -42.11 0.75 3.49
C GLU A 1159 -43.49 0.17 3.82
N TYR A 1160 -43.97 -0.83 3.07
CA TYR A 1160 -45.21 -1.54 3.36
C TYR A 1160 -45.21 -2.21 4.74
N TRP A 1161 -44.20 -3.04 5.07
CA TRP A 1161 -44.18 -3.78 6.33
C TRP A 1161 -43.91 -2.92 7.57
N THR A 1162 -43.33 -1.73 7.43
CA THR A 1162 -43.26 -0.76 8.54
C THR A 1162 -44.61 -0.10 8.87
N SER A 1163 -45.64 -0.31 8.04
CA SER A 1163 -46.99 0.27 8.22
C SER A 1163 -48.12 -0.77 8.33
N ALA A 1164 -47.96 -1.95 7.72
CA ALA A 1164 -48.93 -3.04 7.75
C ALA A 1164 -48.91 -3.82 9.08
N LYS A 1165 -49.98 -4.59 9.34
CA LYS A 1165 -50.06 -5.54 10.46
C LYS A 1165 -50.22 -6.96 9.93
N GLU A 1166 -49.40 -7.89 10.44
CA GLU A 1166 -49.60 -9.32 10.16
C GLU A 1166 -50.83 -9.88 10.91
N PRO A 1167 -51.61 -10.78 10.29
CA PRO A 1167 -52.61 -11.60 10.99
C PRO A 1167 -51.93 -12.75 11.76
N GLU A 1168 -52.61 -13.31 12.76
CA GLU A 1168 -52.14 -14.52 13.46
C GLU A 1168 -52.37 -15.80 12.63
N TYR A 1169 -51.54 -16.82 12.83
CA TYR A 1169 -51.55 -18.04 12.03
C TYR A 1169 -50.97 -19.28 12.73
N ASP A 1170 -51.43 -20.44 12.26
CA ASP A 1170 -50.89 -21.78 12.52
C ASP A 1170 -51.06 -22.63 11.24
N LEU A 1171 -49.99 -23.31 10.80
CA LEU A 1171 -49.94 -24.07 9.54
C LEU A 1171 -49.22 -25.40 9.73
N ASN A 1172 -49.82 -26.48 9.23
CA ASN A 1172 -49.20 -27.80 9.20
C ASN A 1172 -48.89 -28.21 7.74
N VAL A 1173 -47.63 -28.54 7.50
CA VAL A 1173 -47.03 -28.86 6.19
C VAL A 1173 -46.50 -30.28 6.24
N ASP A 1174 -47.09 -31.18 5.44
CA ASP A 1174 -46.59 -32.54 5.23
C ASP A 1174 -45.90 -32.64 3.85
N ILE A 1175 -44.60 -32.89 3.83
CA ILE A 1175 -43.80 -33.05 2.60
C ILE A 1175 -43.53 -34.53 2.34
N LEU A 1176 -44.14 -35.10 1.29
CA LEU A 1176 -43.96 -36.51 0.94
C LEU A 1176 -42.97 -36.69 -0.23
N LEU A 1177 -41.78 -37.18 0.10
CA LEU A 1177 -40.72 -37.41 -0.88
C LEU A 1177 -40.75 -38.84 -1.44
N PRO A 1178 -40.63 -39.04 -2.77
CA PRO A 1178 -40.49 -40.36 -3.37
C PRO A 1178 -39.31 -41.12 -2.76
N GLY A 1179 -39.56 -42.39 -2.40
CA GLY A 1179 -38.56 -43.23 -1.71
C GLY A 1179 -38.47 -43.04 -0.19
N ARG A 1180 -39.23 -42.11 0.42
CA ARG A 1180 -39.46 -42.09 1.88
C ARG A 1180 -40.82 -42.73 2.20
N SER A 1181 -40.88 -43.48 3.30
CA SER A 1181 -42.09 -44.17 3.77
C SER A 1181 -42.98 -43.33 4.70
N GLN A 1182 -42.51 -42.15 5.13
CA GLN A 1182 -43.26 -41.18 5.92
C GLN A 1182 -42.99 -39.76 5.39
N PRO A 1183 -43.96 -38.84 5.47
CA PRO A 1183 -43.75 -37.44 5.14
C PRO A 1183 -42.94 -36.72 6.23
N ASP A 1184 -42.10 -35.76 5.83
CA ASP A 1184 -41.48 -34.82 6.76
C ASP A 1184 -42.56 -33.78 7.16
N LYS A 1185 -42.86 -33.71 8.47
CA LYS A 1185 -43.92 -32.84 9.01
C LYS A 1185 -43.34 -31.58 9.65
N PHE A 1186 -43.89 -30.42 9.30
CA PHE A 1186 -43.51 -29.12 9.87
C PHE A 1186 -44.73 -28.32 10.32
N ASN A 1187 -44.65 -27.75 11.52
CA ASN A 1187 -45.62 -26.79 12.05
C ASN A 1187 -45.00 -25.39 12.04
N PHE A 1188 -45.75 -24.40 11.55
CA PHE A 1188 -45.36 -22.99 11.49
C PHE A 1188 -46.40 -22.12 12.21
N ASN A 1189 -45.96 -21.45 13.27
CA ASN A 1189 -46.78 -20.59 14.14
C ASN A 1189 -45.97 -19.35 14.58
N ARG A 1190 -46.61 -18.44 15.32
CA ARG A 1190 -46.05 -17.12 15.68
C ARG A 1190 -44.75 -17.14 16.52
N ASP A 1191 -44.41 -18.27 17.13
CA ASP A 1191 -43.20 -18.44 17.95
C ASP A 1191 -42.06 -19.13 17.19
N ASN A 1192 -42.33 -19.72 16.01
CA ASN A 1192 -41.35 -20.52 15.26
C ASN A 1192 -41.25 -20.20 13.75
N HIS A 1193 -42.01 -19.24 13.21
CA HIS A 1193 -42.04 -18.90 11.78
C HIS A 1193 -40.72 -18.34 11.24
N TYR A 1194 -39.82 -17.84 12.10
CA TYR A 1194 -38.46 -17.44 11.72
C TYR A 1194 -37.46 -18.62 11.67
N ALA A 1195 -37.86 -19.85 12.03
CA ALA A 1195 -36.97 -21.00 12.11
C ALA A 1195 -36.97 -21.82 10.80
N THR A 1196 -35.96 -21.60 9.96
CA THR A 1196 -35.71 -22.31 8.70
C THR A 1196 -35.81 -23.84 8.86
N ARG A 1197 -36.64 -24.51 8.04
CA ARG A 1197 -36.83 -25.98 8.07
C ARG A 1197 -36.38 -26.62 6.77
N THR A 1198 -35.43 -27.57 6.84
CA THR A 1198 -34.69 -28.05 5.66
C THR A 1198 -34.75 -29.57 5.47
N THR A 1199 -35.13 -30.02 4.27
CA THR A 1199 -35.05 -31.44 3.88
C THR A 1199 -34.17 -31.62 2.65
N LYS A 1200 -33.13 -32.46 2.75
CA LYS A 1200 -32.24 -32.82 1.62
C LYS A 1200 -32.78 -34.01 0.81
N VAL A 1201 -32.57 -33.98 -0.50
CA VAL A 1201 -32.93 -35.01 -1.50
C VAL A 1201 -31.72 -35.28 -2.41
N ARG A 1202 -31.61 -36.49 -2.98
CA ARG A 1202 -30.49 -36.89 -3.87
C ARG A 1202 -30.90 -37.49 -5.23
N ASN A 1203 -32.19 -37.71 -5.49
CA ASN A 1203 -32.70 -38.37 -6.72
C ASN A 1203 -33.78 -37.55 -7.43
N THR A 1204 -33.90 -37.76 -8.74
CA THR A 1204 -34.69 -36.96 -9.70
C THR A 1204 -36.02 -37.63 -10.08
N GLN A 1205 -37.02 -37.64 -9.19
CA GLN A 1205 -38.39 -38.12 -9.50
C GLN A 1205 -39.49 -37.29 -8.81
N THR A 1206 -40.66 -37.26 -9.43
CA THR A 1206 -41.83 -36.41 -9.16
C THR A 1206 -42.28 -36.39 -7.70
N HIS A 1207 -42.26 -35.23 -7.05
CA HIS A 1207 -42.66 -35.05 -5.64
C HIS A 1207 -44.18 -34.96 -5.43
N LYS A 1208 -44.64 -35.18 -4.18
CA LYS A 1208 -46.03 -35.00 -3.75
C LYS A 1208 -46.09 -34.19 -2.44
N GLN A 1209 -47.05 -33.29 -2.30
CA GLN A 1209 -47.22 -32.47 -1.09
C GLN A 1209 -48.70 -32.31 -0.73
N THR A 1210 -48.98 -32.14 0.56
CA THR A 1210 -50.32 -31.98 1.14
C THR A 1210 -50.28 -31.06 2.36
N HIS A 1211 -51.24 -30.15 2.51
CA HIS A 1211 -51.19 -29.07 3.52
C HIS A 1211 -52.55 -28.81 4.15
N SER A 1212 -52.59 -28.42 5.43
CA SER A 1212 -53.81 -27.98 6.12
C SER A 1212 -53.52 -26.93 7.19
N GLY A 1213 -54.40 -25.93 7.30
CA GLY A 1213 -54.25 -24.77 8.19
C GLY A 1213 -54.75 -23.49 7.53
N SER A 1214 -54.30 -22.32 8.01
CA SER A 1214 -54.66 -21.02 7.42
C SER A 1214 -53.47 -20.05 7.40
N LEU A 1215 -52.59 -20.20 6.41
CA LEU A 1215 -51.38 -19.38 6.26
C LEU A 1215 -50.89 -19.43 4.79
N ILE A 1216 -50.23 -18.37 4.34
CA ILE A 1216 -49.50 -18.30 3.08
C ILE A 1216 -47.99 -18.42 3.33
N SER A 1217 -47.39 -19.54 2.99
CA SER A 1217 -45.93 -19.76 3.05
C SER A 1217 -45.34 -19.97 1.66
N SER A 1218 -44.04 -19.69 1.52
CA SER A 1218 -43.31 -19.71 0.24
C SER A 1218 -42.24 -20.81 0.23
N PHE A 1219 -42.35 -21.76 -0.69
CA PHE A 1219 -41.38 -22.85 -0.88
C PHE A 1219 -40.44 -22.53 -2.03
N LEU A 1220 -39.13 -22.44 -1.78
CA LEU A 1220 -38.11 -22.43 -2.83
C LEU A 1220 -37.62 -23.85 -3.11
N MET A 1221 -37.86 -24.35 -4.32
CA MET A 1221 -37.01 -25.41 -4.90
C MET A 1221 -35.87 -24.78 -5.70
N PHE A 1222 -34.72 -25.44 -5.72
CA PHE A 1222 -33.56 -25.04 -6.52
C PHE A 1222 -33.13 -26.19 -7.42
N SER A 1223 -32.81 -25.89 -8.67
CA SER A 1223 -32.31 -26.85 -9.65
C SER A 1223 -31.12 -26.27 -10.42
N ILE A 1224 -30.18 -27.14 -10.78
CA ILE A 1224 -28.95 -26.80 -11.53
C ILE A 1224 -29.02 -27.54 -12.87
N PRO A 1225 -29.64 -26.95 -13.91
CA PRO A 1225 -29.66 -27.55 -15.24
C PRO A 1225 -28.28 -27.50 -15.88
N ARG A 1226 -27.89 -28.57 -16.59
CA ARG A 1226 -26.79 -28.54 -17.56
C ARG A 1226 -27.31 -28.07 -18.93
N THR A 1227 -26.48 -27.30 -19.63
CA THR A 1227 -26.55 -27.07 -21.09
C THR A 1227 -25.49 -27.92 -21.78
#